data_AF-A0A0A7ELV3-F1
#
_entry.id   AF-A0A0A7ELV3-F1
#
_cell.length_a   1.000
_cell.length_b   1.000
_cell.length_c   1.000
_cell.angle_alpha   90.00
_cell.angle_beta   90.00
_cell.angle_gamma   90.00
#
_symmetry.space_group_name_H-M   'P 1'
#
loop_
_entity.id
_entity.type
_entity.pdbx_description
1 polymer ?
#
loop_
_entity_poly.entity_id
_entity_poly.type
_entity_poly.pdbx_seq_one_letter_code
_entity_poly.pdbx_strand_id
1 'polypeptide(L)'
;MFTKLKLVQQLSISFGAMIGLMVLLSAISYFGLSRGYSNFVEYRELARDSNLAGAVQSELLEARLNALKFLKEENNENIELFNKRAEQLEQQLKLAKEEIVQPQRARLIRESYDKVETYKKGFKDVIALYQKRNDIVKTQLDQNGAKIRKNISQIIRSAYEDGDTDVTYFAALVQEQLLLGRLYTTKFLVTNTNQDYQRAIQEFKGLEQTINELDDNIQSIQRRALLDEARNSINLYVNGINNVYNVIIERNNTIKNVLNTVGPEISASLEEVKLSVKNDQNTLGPMVQSQSQNTTTTIIVVSVLVILVGSFLSWFITITIRKPIGGEPIDMEKIAKRIADGDLTMQFTNNGNESGIYKAMSEMVNTLRLIIDNLKSATNELTNSTAVLDQNTESSMQGAELQMEQLNQAVNSMNEMASTVADITQSAQLAADSANNADQQTLTGKNVVENTRDAISSLVSNIELVSNSIKNLESETESVGSILDVIRAIADQTNLLALNAAIEAARAGEQGRGFAVVADEVRSLASRTQQSTEEIQAMIHKLQNEAKTSVEQMNANLESARITTEKADKTNLALDSISESVGTIRDMNMQIAGASEEQNVVTQQITDSVTQVNEMAVQTVAGAEKAADTARGLVTIANNLQQLVNRFKV
;
A
#
# COMPACT_ATOMS: atom_id res chain seq x y z
N MET A 1 18.91 -2.92 -92.65
CA MET A 1 17.59 -2.25 -92.81
C MET A 1 17.63 -0.76 -92.46
N PHE A 2 18.42 -0.32 -91.47
CA PHE A 2 18.47 1.08 -91.01
C PHE A 2 19.37 2.05 -91.81
N THR A 3 20.16 1.55 -92.78
CA THR A 3 21.11 2.35 -93.59
C THR A 3 20.48 3.16 -94.72
N LYS A 4 19.16 3.06 -94.95
CA LYS A 4 18.41 3.84 -95.96
C LYS A 4 17.54 4.97 -95.36
N LEU A 5 17.58 5.17 -94.04
CA LEU A 5 16.79 6.20 -93.34
C LEU A 5 17.55 7.53 -93.32
N LYS A 6 16.84 8.65 -93.53
CA LYS A 6 17.41 10.00 -93.39
C LYS A 6 17.82 10.24 -91.93
N LEU A 7 18.85 11.05 -91.68
CA LEU A 7 19.39 11.34 -90.34
C LEU A 7 18.29 11.72 -89.32
N VAL A 8 17.32 12.53 -89.76
CA VAL A 8 16.16 12.93 -88.95
C VAL A 8 15.30 11.73 -88.53
N GLN A 9 15.10 10.75 -89.42
CA GLN A 9 14.33 9.54 -89.11
C GLN A 9 15.07 8.62 -88.13
N GLN A 10 16.40 8.54 -88.21
CA GLN A 10 17.22 7.78 -87.26
C GLN A 10 17.22 8.43 -85.87
N LEU A 11 17.29 9.77 -85.81
CA LEU A 11 17.17 10.52 -84.55
C LEU A 11 15.77 10.39 -83.95
N SER A 12 14.71 10.54 -84.74
CA SER A 12 13.32 10.41 -84.25
C SER A 12 13.02 9.01 -83.70
N ILE A 13 13.51 7.94 -84.34
CA ILE A 13 13.32 6.56 -83.84
C ILE A 13 14.10 6.34 -82.53
N SER A 14 15.32 6.87 -82.43
CA SER A 14 16.17 6.70 -81.23
C SER A 14 15.64 7.48 -80.02
N PHE A 15 15.23 8.75 -80.23
CA PHE A 15 14.57 9.55 -79.21
C PHE A 15 13.18 8.97 -78.86
N GLY A 16 12.43 8.47 -79.84
CA GLY A 16 11.15 7.79 -79.60
C GLY A 16 11.29 6.54 -78.74
N ALA A 17 12.32 5.71 -78.99
CA ALA A 17 12.62 4.53 -78.18
C ALA A 17 13.03 4.89 -76.74
N MET A 18 13.84 5.95 -76.56
CA MET A 18 14.27 6.42 -75.24
C MET A 18 13.10 7.00 -74.43
N ILE A 19 12.22 7.79 -75.06
CA ILE A 19 11.00 8.30 -74.43
C ILE A 19 10.07 7.14 -74.05
N GLY A 20 9.89 6.14 -74.93
CA GLY A 20 9.06 4.96 -74.63
C GLY A 20 9.57 4.17 -73.43
N LEU A 21 10.88 3.98 -73.31
CA LEU A 21 11.50 3.31 -72.17
C LEU A 21 11.39 4.12 -70.86
N MET A 22 11.52 5.45 -70.93
CA MET A 22 11.30 6.32 -69.77
C MET A 22 9.84 6.28 -69.30
N VAL A 23 8.87 6.30 -70.21
CA VAL A 23 7.45 6.17 -69.87
C VAL A 23 7.18 4.82 -69.20
N LEU A 24 7.79 3.74 -69.69
CA LEU A 24 7.67 2.40 -69.10
C LEU A 24 8.29 2.34 -67.69
N LEU A 25 9.47 2.93 -67.48
CA LEU A 25 10.09 3.04 -66.16
C LEU A 25 9.24 3.87 -65.19
N SER A 26 8.71 5.02 -65.65
CA SER A 26 7.81 5.86 -64.86
C SER A 26 6.53 5.13 -64.47
N ALA A 27 5.95 4.32 -65.38
CA ALA A 27 4.78 3.51 -65.09
C ALA A 27 5.06 2.42 -64.04
N ILE A 28 6.17 1.68 -64.18
CA ILE A 28 6.57 0.66 -63.20
C ILE A 28 6.82 1.28 -61.82
N SER A 29 7.54 2.41 -61.77
CA SER A 29 7.78 3.14 -60.52
C SER A 29 6.48 3.62 -59.89
N TYR A 30 5.55 4.19 -60.68
CA TYR A 30 4.26 4.66 -60.19
C TYR A 30 3.41 3.52 -59.60
N PHE A 31 3.28 2.40 -60.31
CA PHE A 31 2.52 1.25 -59.81
C PHE A 31 3.18 0.59 -58.59
N GLY A 32 4.52 0.52 -58.55
CA GLY A 32 5.28 0.03 -57.41
C GLY A 32 5.10 0.89 -56.15
N LEU A 33 5.21 2.22 -56.29
CA LEU A 33 4.99 3.19 -55.21
C LEU A 33 3.54 3.20 -54.74
N SER A 34 2.57 3.17 -55.67
CA SER A 34 1.14 3.15 -55.34
C SER A 34 0.74 1.90 -54.55
N ARG A 35 1.28 0.73 -54.93
CA ARG A 35 1.04 -0.53 -54.21
C ARG A 35 1.72 -0.55 -52.85
N GLY A 36 2.94 -0.04 -52.75
CA GLY A 36 3.63 0.14 -51.47
C GLY A 36 2.87 1.07 -50.51
N TYR A 37 2.30 2.16 -51.03
CA TYR A 37 1.46 3.07 -50.25
C TYR A 37 0.19 2.38 -49.73
N SER A 38 -0.53 1.63 -50.58
CA SER A 38 -1.73 0.88 -50.18
C SER A 38 -1.43 -0.10 -49.04
N ASN A 39 -0.34 -0.87 -49.16
CA ASN A 39 0.03 -1.83 -48.12
C ASN A 39 0.46 -1.14 -46.81
N PHE A 40 1.06 0.04 -46.88
CA PHE A 40 1.40 0.84 -45.70
C PHE A 40 0.15 1.36 -44.99
N VAL A 41 -0.88 1.76 -45.74
CA VAL A 41 -2.19 2.16 -45.17
C VAL A 41 -2.81 0.98 -44.43
N GLU A 42 -2.87 -0.21 -45.04
CA GLU A 42 -3.42 -1.42 -44.42
C GLU A 42 -2.63 -1.84 -43.17
N TYR A 43 -1.30 -1.76 -43.20
CA TYR A 43 -0.47 -2.02 -42.02
C TYR A 43 -0.73 -1.00 -40.89
N ARG A 44 -0.93 0.27 -41.23
CA ARG A 44 -1.25 1.34 -40.27
C ARG A 44 -2.63 1.14 -39.65
N GLU A 45 -3.62 0.69 -40.42
CA GLU A 45 -4.95 0.31 -39.92
C GLU A 45 -4.84 -0.83 -38.89
N LEU A 46 -4.10 -1.89 -39.20
CA LEU A 46 -3.84 -2.98 -38.25
C LEU A 46 -3.15 -2.49 -36.96
N ALA A 47 -2.14 -1.63 -37.07
CA ALA A 47 -1.48 -1.06 -35.89
C ALA A 47 -2.47 -0.25 -35.03
N ARG A 48 -3.39 0.49 -35.65
CA ARG A 48 -4.43 1.23 -34.94
C ARG A 48 -5.41 0.28 -34.23
N ASP A 49 -5.87 -0.77 -34.90
CA ASP A 49 -6.75 -1.79 -34.31
C ASP A 49 -6.12 -2.44 -33.07
N SER A 50 -4.83 -2.79 -33.14
CA SER A 50 -4.08 -3.33 -32.00
C SER A 50 -4.00 -2.34 -30.84
N ASN A 51 -3.73 -1.06 -31.13
CA ASN A 51 -3.63 -0.03 -30.11
C ASN A 51 -4.97 0.26 -29.44
N LEU A 52 -6.07 0.29 -30.22
CA LEU A 52 -7.43 0.46 -29.68
C LEU A 52 -7.81 -0.73 -28.79
N ALA A 53 -7.57 -1.96 -29.23
CA ALA A 53 -7.81 -3.15 -28.41
C ALA A 53 -6.98 -3.14 -27.12
N GLY A 54 -5.71 -2.71 -27.19
CA GLY A 54 -4.83 -2.54 -26.02
C GLY A 54 -5.31 -1.46 -25.06
N ALA A 55 -5.75 -0.30 -25.56
CA ALA A 55 -6.28 0.79 -24.74
C ALA A 55 -7.56 0.35 -24.00
N VAL A 56 -8.48 -0.31 -24.69
CA VAL A 56 -9.69 -0.89 -24.07
C VAL A 56 -9.32 -1.90 -22.99
N GLN A 57 -8.36 -2.79 -23.26
CA GLN A 57 -7.90 -3.79 -22.29
C GLN A 57 -7.30 -3.14 -21.03
N SER A 58 -6.52 -2.06 -21.20
CA SER A 58 -5.93 -1.30 -20.10
C SER A 58 -6.99 -0.65 -19.22
N GLU A 59 -7.94 0.09 -19.81
CA GLU A 59 -9.00 0.75 -19.04
C GLU A 59 -9.92 -0.26 -18.33
N LEU A 60 -10.15 -1.43 -18.94
CA LEU A 60 -10.87 -2.53 -18.30
C LEU A 60 -10.11 -3.06 -17.08
N LEU A 61 -8.80 -3.30 -17.17
CA LEU A 61 -8.00 -3.80 -16.05
C LEU A 61 -7.97 -2.80 -14.90
N GLU A 62 -7.84 -1.51 -15.18
CA GLU A 62 -7.92 -0.44 -14.19
C GLU A 62 -9.30 -0.36 -13.53
N ALA A 63 -10.39 -0.43 -14.31
CA ALA A 63 -11.74 -0.49 -13.74
C ALA A 63 -11.91 -1.73 -12.85
N ARG A 64 -11.44 -2.90 -13.28
CA ARG A 64 -11.51 -4.14 -12.49
C ARG A 64 -10.69 -4.05 -11.20
N LEU A 65 -9.51 -3.42 -11.23
CA LEU A 65 -8.67 -3.20 -10.06
C LEU A 65 -9.39 -2.33 -9.02
N ASN A 66 -9.98 -1.21 -9.44
CA ASN A 66 -10.72 -0.33 -8.53
C ASN A 66 -11.98 -1.02 -7.97
N ALA A 67 -12.66 -1.86 -8.76
CA ALA A 67 -13.74 -2.69 -8.27
C ALA A 67 -13.25 -3.67 -7.17
N LEU A 68 -12.13 -4.36 -7.38
CA LEU A 68 -11.54 -5.25 -6.38
C LEU A 68 -11.11 -4.51 -5.10
N LYS A 69 -10.51 -3.33 -5.23
CA LYS A 69 -10.16 -2.47 -4.08
C LYS A 69 -11.40 -2.09 -3.27
N PHE A 70 -12.50 -1.70 -3.94
CA PHE A 70 -13.77 -1.45 -3.27
C PHE A 70 -14.29 -2.68 -2.51
N LEU A 71 -14.22 -3.89 -3.09
CA LEU A 71 -14.67 -5.11 -2.41
C LEU A 71 -13.89 -5.41 -1.12
N LYS A 72 -12.65 -4.92 -1.00
CA LYS A 72 -11.78 -5.11 0.15
C LYS A 72 -11.90 -3.99 1.18
N GLU A 73 -11.97 -2.74 0.72
CA GLU A 73 -11.83 -1.54 1.56
C GLU A 73 -13.17 -0.83 1.82
N GLU A 74 -14.20 -1.10 1.03
CA GLU A 74 -15.53 -0.46 1.09
C GLU A 74 -15.50 1.09 1.00
N ASN A 75 -14.43 1.68 0.43
CA ASN A 75 -14.24 3.13 0.30
C ASN A 75 -14.92 3.71 -0.97
N ASN A 76 -15.61 4.84 -0.82
CA ASN A 76 -16.25 5.60 -1.90
C ASN A 76 -15.26 6.11 -2.97
N GLU A 77 -14.00 6.39 -2.62
CA GLU A 77 -12.98 6.82 -3.58
C GLU A 77 -12.79 5.80 -4.71
N ASN A 78 -12.78 4.50 -4.36
CA ASN A 78 -12.65 3.42 -5.34
C ASN A 78 -13.88 3.34 -6.27
N ILE A 79 -15.06 3.79 -5.83
CA ILE A 79 -16.26 3.90 -6.68
C ILE A 79 -16.10 5.02 -7.71
N GLU A 80 -15.59 6.19 -7.30
CA GLU A 80 -15.34 7.31 -8.21
C GLU A 80 -14.28 6.96 -9.25
N LEU A 81 -13.18 6.34 -8.82
CA LEU A 81 -12.12 5.85 -9.71
C LEU A 81 -12.66 4.78 -10.68
N PHE A 82 -13.48 3.84 -10.20
CA PHE A 82 -14.16 2.88 -11.05
C PHE A 82 -15.01 3.57 -12.12
N ASN A 83 -15.87 4.51 -11.73
CA ASN A 83 -16.79 5.19 -12.65
C ASN A 83 -16.03 5.97 -13.73
N LYS A 84 -14.96 6.67 -13.34
CA LYS A 84 -14.08 7.39 -14.28
C LYS A 84 -13.46 6.44 -15.31
N ARG A 85 -12.91 5.32 -14.85
CA ARG A 85 -12.31 4.31 -15.74
C ARG A 85 -13.36 3.62 -16.61
N ALA A 86 -14.54 3.35 -16.08
CA ALA A 86 -15.66 2.77 -16.84
C ALA A 86 -16.16 3.71 -17.96
N GLU A 87 -16.18 5.02 -17.73
CA GLU A 87 -16.52 6.01 -18.75
C GLU A 87 -15.46 6.07 -19.86
N GLN A 88 -14.18 6.09 -19.48
CA GLN A 88 -13.06 6.03 -20.44
C GLN A 88 -13.09 4.74 -21.26
N LEU A 89 -13.32 3.60 -20.62
CA LEU A 89 -13.49 2.30 -21.25
C LEU A 89 -14.62 2.31 -22.30
N GLU A 90 -15.76 2.90 -21.96
CA GLU A 90 -16.91 3.00 -22.86
C GLU A 90 -16.60 3.89 -24.07
N GLN A 91 -15.90 5.01 -23.87
CA GLN A 91 -15.45 5.88 -24.96
C GLN A 91 -14.49 5.13 -25.91
N GLN A 92 -13.51 4.40 -25.37
CA GLN A 92 -12.56 3.63 -26.16
C GLN A 92 -13.24 2.49 -26.92
N LEU A 93 -14.20 1.80 -26.30
CA LEU A 93 -14.97 0.76 -26.98
C LEU A 93 -15.86 1.30 -28.10
N LYS A 94 -16.43 2.50 -27.92
CA LYS A 94 -17.21 3.15 -28.97
C LYS A 94 -16.33 3.47 -30.18
N LEU A 95 -15.16 4.03 -29.95
CA LEU A 95 -14.16 4.26 -31.00
C LEU A 95 -13.73 2.94 -31.66
N ALA A 96 -13.43 1.90 -30.88
CA ALA A 96 -13.08 0.58 -31.41
C ALA A 96 -14.20 -0.02 -32.27
N LYS A 97 -15.47 0.18 -31.90
CA LYS A 97 -16.64 -0.30 -32.66
C LYS A 97 -16.83 0.42 -33.99
N GLU A 98 -16.44 1.70 -34.07
CA GLU A 98 -16.50 2.52 -35.29
C GLU A 98 -15.31 2.20 -36.22
N GLU A 99 -14.12 2.00 -35.65
CA GLU A 99 -12.87 1.91 -36.39
C GLU A 99 -12.47 0.48 -36.78
N ILE A 100 -12.81 -0.53 -35.97
CA ILE A 100 -12.48 -1.94 -36.24
C ILE A 100 -13.60 -2.56 -37.08
N VAL A 101 -13.36 -2.64 -38.39
CA VAL A 101 -14.37 -3.07 -39.38
C VAL A 101 -14.28 -4.55 -39.77
N GLN A 102 -13.16 -5.23 -39.48
CA GLN A 102 -12.97 -6.63 -39.84
C GLN A 102 -14.04 -7.49 -39.15
N PRO A 103 -14.78 -8.37 -39.87
CA PRO A 103 -16.01 -8.99 -39.35
C PRO A 103 -15.88 -9.76 -38.03
N GLN A 104 -14.81 -10.55 -37.85
CA GLN A 104 -14.56 -11.31 -36.63
C GLN A 104 -14.20 -10.38 -35.47
N ARG A 105 -13.30 -9.42 -35.68
CA ARG A 105 -12.87 -8.46 -34.65
C ARG A 105 -14.01 -7.53 -34.24
N ALA A 106 -14.76 -7.02 -35.22
CA ALA A 106 -15.94 -6.18 -34.99
C ALA A 106 -17.01 -6.91 -34.15
N ARG A 107 -17.18 -8.23 -34.36
CA ARG A 107 -18.06 -9.05 -33.51
C ARG A 107 -17.55 -9.09 -32.06
N LEU A 108 -16.28 -9.41 -31.85
CA LEU A 108 -15.66 -9.48 -30.52
C LEU A 108 -15.70 -8.14 -29.77
N ILE A 109 -15.52 -7.02 -30.47
CA ILE A 109 -15.64 -5.67 -29.89
C ILE A 109 -17.08 -5.36 -29.49
N ARG A 110 -18.07 -5.77 -30.30
CA ARG A 110 -19.49 -5.59 -29.98
C ARG A 110 -19.91 -6.42 -28.77
N GLU A 111 -19.50 -7.68 -28.72
CA GLU A 111 -19.73 -8.54 -27.55
C GLU A 111 -19.06 -7.98 -26.29
N SER A 112 -17.83 -7.48 -26.41
CA SER A 112 -17.11 -6.79 -25.32
C SER A 112 -17.87 -5.57 -24.82
N TYR A 113 -18.45 -4.76 -25.73
CA TYR A 113 -19.26 -3.58 -25.37
C TYR A 113 -20.47 -3.95 -24.50
N ASP A 114 -21.25 -4.96 -24.93
CA ASP A 114 -22.44 -5.40 -24.18
C ASP A 114 -22.06 -6.01 -22.82
N LYS A 115 -20.93 -6.72 -22.76
CA LYS A 115 -20.38 -7.28 -21.52
C LYS A 115 -19.88 -6.20 -20.55
N VAL A 116 -19.31 -5.11 -21.04
CA VAL A 116 -18.89 -3.98 -20.18
C VAL A 116 -20.09 -3.35 -19.48
N GLU A 117 -21.22 -3.18 -20.15
CA GLU A 117 -22.45 -2.71 -19.50
C GLU A 117 -22.94 -3.68 -18.42
N THR A 118 -22.87 -4.98 -18.69
CA THR A 118 -23.19 -6.02 -17.70
C THR A 118 -22.25 -5.94 -16.49
N TYR A 119 -20.96 -5.72 -16.72
CA TYR A 119 -19.95 -5.57 -15.66
C TYR A 119 -20.22 -4.32 -14.80
N LYS A 120 -20.46 -3.15 -15.43
CA LYS A 120 -20.78 -1.89 -14.76
C LYS A 120 -22.03 -2.03 -13.89
N LYS A 121 -23.10 -2.63 -14.44
CA LYS A 121 -24.33 -2.89 -13.71
C LYS A 121 -24.08 -3.82 -12.51
N GLY A 122 -23.36 -4.92 -12.72
CA GLY A 122 -23.02 -5.85 -11.65
C GLY A 122 -22.26 -5.18 -10.50
N PHE A 123 -21.34 -4.25 -10.81
CA PHE A 123 -20.62 -3.51 -9.78
C PHE A 123 -21.54 -2.55 -9.00
N LYS A 124 -22.44 -1.85 -9.71
CA LYS A 124 -23.45 -0.98 -9.09
C LYS A 124 -24.40 -1.76 -8.18
N ASP A 125 -24.82 -2.94 -8.61
CA ASP A 125 -25.67 -3.83 -7.82
C ASP A 125 -24.94 -4.28 -6.53
N VAL A 126 -23.63 -4.58 -6.61
CA VAL A 126 -22.82 -4.90 -5.44
C VAL A 126 -22.74 -3.73 -4.46
N ILE A 127 -22.52 -2.49 -4.93
CA ILE A 127 -22.53 -1.28 -4.07
C ILE A 127 -23.87 -1.15 -3.35
N ALA A 128 -24.98 -1.29 -4.07
CA ALA A 128 -26.32 -1.19 -3.49
C ALA A 128 -26.57 -2.27 -2.43
N LEU A 129 -26.08 -3.50 -2.66
CA LEU A 129 -26.18 -4.60 -1.70
C LEU A 129 -25.33 -4.35 -0.45
N TYR A 130 -24.14 -3.74 -0.57
CA TYR A 130 -23.35 -3.31 0.59
C TYR A 130 -24.08 -2.26 1.43
N GLN A 131 -24.66 -1.24 0.79
CA GLN A 131 -25.46 -0.23 1.49
C GLN A 131 -26.66 -0.85 2.19
N LYS A 132 -27.41 -1.70 1.49
CA LYS A 132 -28.56 -2.43 2.06
C LYS A 132 -28.16 -3.28 3.26
N ARG A 133 -27.02 -3.98 3.19
CA ARG A 133 -26.47 -4.75 4.33
C ARG A 133 -26.18 -3.83 5.51
N ASN A 134 -25.50 -2.72 5.27
CA ASN A 134 -25.13 -1.77 6.32
C ASN A 134 -26.36 -1.13 6.98
N ASP A 135 -27.39 -0.82 6.19
CA ASP A 135 -28.66 -0.31 6.70
C ASP A 135 -29.38 -1.33 7.59
N ILE A 136 -29.42 -2.61 7.20
CA ILE A 136 -30.01 -3.67 8.03
C ILE A 136 -29.21 -3.84 9.34
N VAL A 137 -27.87 -3.84 9.26
CA VAL A 137 -27.01 -3.92 10.46
C VAL A 137 -27.33 -2.76 11.41
N LYS A 138 -27.35 -1.52 10.92
CA LYS A 138 -27.58 -0.33 11.75
C LYS A 138 -29.00 -0.25 12.31
N THR A 139 -30.01 -0.56 11.51
CA THR A 139 -31.43 -0.36 11.89
C THR A 139 -32.06 -1.56 12.58
N GLN A 140 -31.64 -2.77 12.25
CA GLN A 140 -32.23 -4.00 12.80
C GLN A 140 -31.28 -4.70 13.77
N LEU A 141 -29.98 -4.82 13.48
CA LEU A 141 -29.08 -5.54 14.39
C LEU A 141 -28.64 -4.66 15.56
N ASP A 142 -27.97 -3.54 15.32
CA ASP A 142 -27.38 -2.73 16.38
C ASP A 142 -28.44 -2.18 17.35
N GLN A 143 -29.53 -1.63 16.81
CA GLN A 143 -30.62 -1.09 17.61
C GLN A 143 -31.30 -2.15 18.47
N ASN A 144 -31.70 -3.29 17.89
CA ASN A 144 -32.38 -4.33 18.66
C ASN A 144 -31.39 -5.03 19.60
N GLY A 145 -30.15 -5.29 19.19
CA GLY A 145 -29.10 -5.85 20.05
C GLY A 145 -28.87 -5.03 21.31
N ALA A 146 -28.88 -3.70 21.20
CA ALA A 146 -28.79 -2.79 22.35
C ALA A 146 -30.05 -2.83 23.24
N LYS A 147 -31.25 -2.83 22.63
CA LYS A 147 -32.53 -2.93 23.36
C LYS A 147 -32.65 -4.22 24.15
N ILE A 148 -32.33 -5.37 23.54
CA ILE A 148 -32.38 -6.68 24.20
C ILE A 148 -31.46 -6.67 25.43
N ARG A 149 -30.18 -6.28 25.25
CA ARG A 149 -29.23 -6.20 26.36
C ARG A 149 -29.73 -5.30 27.49
N LYS A 150 -30.29 -4.12 27.16
CA LYS A 150 -30.79 -3.16 28.15
C LYS A 150 -31.95 -3.75 28.95
N ASN A 151 -32.94 -4.33 28.26
CA ASN A 151 -34.13 -4.89 28.91
C ASN A 151 -33.77 -6.10 29.79
N ILE A 152 -32.91 -7.02 29.30
CA ILE A 152 -32.43 -8.15 30.12
C ILE A 152 -31.61 -7.67 31.32
N SER A 153 -30.75 -6.66 31.16
CA SER A 153 -30.00 -6.07 32.29
C SER A 153 -30.91 -5.44 33.35
N GLN A 154 -32.03 -4.83 32.94
CA GLN A 154 -33.03 -4.29 33.86
C GLN A 154 -33.80 -5.41 34.60
N ILE A 155 -34.09 -6.53 33.92
CA ILE A 155 -34.65 -7.73 34.56
C ILE A 155 -33.67 -8.27 35.61
N ILE A 156 -32.39 -8.45 35.27
CA ILE A 156 -31.35 -8.91 36.21
C ILE A 156 -31.27 -8.00 37.44
N ARG A 157 -31.19 -6.68 37.22
CA ARG A 157 -31.04 -5.71 38.31
C ARG A 157 -32.27 -5.68 39.23
N SER A 158 -33.47 -5.62 38.66
CA SER A 158 -34.71 -5.62 39.47
C SER A 158 -34.91 -6.95 40.19
N ALA A 159 -34.53 -8.08 39.59
CA ALA A 159 -34.55 -9.39 40.24
C ALA A 159 -33.60 -9.47 41.43
N TYR A 160 -32.38 -8.96 41.28
CA TYR A 160 -31.41 -8.90 42.37
C TYR A 160 -31.88 -7.99 43.52
N GLU A 161 -32.42 -6.80 43.20
CA GLU A 161 -32.93 -5.84 44.19
C GLU A 161 -34.09 -6.43 45.02
N ASP A 162 -34.93 -7.27 44.41
CA ASP A 162 -36.06 -7.93 45.09
C ASP A 162 -35.69 -9.29 45.74
N GLY A 163 -34.42 -9.73 45.65
CA GLY A 163 -33.95 -11.02 46.18
C GLY A 163 -34.44 -12.26 45.40
N ASP A 164 -34.88 -12.08 44.16
CA ASP A 164 -35.39 -13.14 43.29
C ASP A 164 -34.24 -13.83 42.54
N THR A 165 -33.69 -14.88 43.16
CA THR A 165 -32.49 -15.58 42.68
C THR A 165 -32.73 -16.35 41.39
N ASP A 166 -33.94 -16.91 41.20
CA ASP A 166 -34.26 -17.73 40.02
C ASP A 166 -34.34 -16.85 38.77
N VAL A 167 -35.08 -15.72 38.83
CA VAL A 167 -35.13 -14.77 37.71
C VAL A 167 -33.76 -14.16 37.42
N THR A 168 -32.96 -13.88 38.45
CA THR A 168 -31.59 -13.37 38.29
C THR A 168 -30.72 -14.38 37.52
N TYR A 169 -30.78 -15.67 37.90
CA TYR A 169 -30.02 -16.73 37.25
C TYR A 169 -30.42 -16.94 35.79
N PHE A 170 -31.71 -17.13 35.51
CA PHE A 170 -32.18 -17.35 34.14
C PHE A 170 -31.97 -16.11 33.25
N ALA A 171 -32.14 -14.90 33.78
CA ALA A 171 -31.87 -13.69 33.02
C ALA A 171 -30.38 -13.52 32.71
N ALA A 172 -29.48 -13.96 33.59
CA ALA A 172 -28.05 -14.00 33.32
C ALA A 172 -27.70 -15.02 32.21
N LEU A 173 -28.32 -16.20 32.20
CA LEU A 173 -28.16 -17.18 31.12
C LEU A 173 -28.66 -16.66 29.76
N VAL A 174 -29.82 -15.97 29.74
CA VAL A 174 -30.31 -15.28 28.54
C VAL A 174 -29.28 -14.25 28.05
N GLN A 175 -28.70 -13.48 28.96
CA GLN A 175 -27.68 -12.48 28.64
C GLN A 175 -26.39 -13.12 28.07
N GLU A 176 -25.95 -14.25 28.60
CA GLU A 176 -24.80 -15.02 28.10
C GLU A 176 -25.05 -15.55 26.68
N GLN A 177 -26.15 -16.27 26.47
CA GLN A 177 -26.49 -16.84 25.16
C GLN A 177 -26.73 -15.75 24.11
N LEU A 178 -27.30 -14.61 24.50
CA LEU A 178 -27.42 -13.44 23.63
C LEU A 178 -26.04 -12.94 23.16
N LEU A 179 -25.06 -12.85 24.06
CA LEU A 179 -23.71 -12.42 23.70
C LEU A 179 -23.04 -13.42 22.75
N LEU A 180 -23.24 -14.72 22.96
CA LEU A 180 -22.73 -15.76 22.07
C LEU A 180 -23.39 -15.70 20.68
N GLY A 181 -24.70 -15.55 20.60
CA GLY A 181 -25.42 -15.36 19.33
C GLY A 181 -24.97 -14.10 18.59
N ARG A 182 -24.74 -12.99 19.32
CA ARG A 182 -24.20 -11.76 18.75
C ARG A 182 -22.75 -11.92 18.27
N LEU A 183 -21.91 -12.65 18.99
CA LEU A 183 -20.54 -12.95 18.56
C LEU A 183 -20.52 -13.66 17.21
N TYR A 184 -21.31 -14.72 17.05
CA TYR A 184 -21.39 -15.44 15.78
C TYR A 184 -22.07 -14.63 14.68
N THR A 185 -23.00 -13.74 15.02
CA THR A 185 -23.55 -12.77 14.06
C THR A 185 -22.46 -11.82 13.57
N THR A 186 -21.63 -11.26 14.45
CA THR A 186 -20.50 -10.41 14.07
C THR A 186 -19.47 -11.19 13.25
N LYS A 187 -19.17 -12.44 13.63
CA LYS A 187 -18.28 -13.30 12.87
C LYS A 187 -18.82 -13.53 11.46
N PHE A 188 -20.12 -13.82 11.32
CA PHE A 188 -20.77 -13.93 10.02
C PHE A 188 -20.67 -12.64 9.18
N LEU A 189 -20.84 -11.46 9.78
CA LEU A 189 -20.69 -10.18 9.07
C LEU A 189 -19.27 -9.95 8.51
N VAL A 190 -18.25 -10.53 9.16
CA VAL A 190 -16.85 -10.45 8.72
C VAL A 190 -16.52 -11.55 7.71
N THR A 191 -16.84 -12.81 8.03
CA THR A 191 -16.44 -13.96 7.21
C THR A 191 -17.36 -14.18 6.01
N ASN A 192 -18.61 -13.71 6.09
CA ASN A 192 -19.63 -13.86 5.05
C ASN A 192 -19.92 -15.33 4.68
N THR A 193 -19.65 -16.27 5.61
CA THR A 193 -19.80 -17.71 5.36
C THR A 193 -21.16 -18.26 5.82
N ASN A 194 -21.68 -19.24 5.10
CA ASN A 194 -22.90 -19.95 5.50
C ASN A 194 -22.73 -20.67 6.86
N GLN A 195 -21.52 -21.15 7.18
CA GLN A 195 -21.24 -21.83 8.43
C GLN A 195 -21.44 -20.91 9.65
N ASP A 196 -20.90 -19.70 9.61
CA ASP A 196 -21.04 -18.76 10.73
C ASP A 196 -22.49 -18.23 10.85
N TYR A 197 -23.20 -18.06 9.72
CA TYR A 197 -24.64 -17.78 9.74
C TYR A 197 -25.43 -18.89 10.45
N GLN A 198 -25.23 -20.15 10.07
CA GLN A 198 -25.93 -21.29 10.69
C GLN A 198 -25.62 -21.38 12.18
N ARG A 199 -24.36 -21.12 12.57
CA ARG A 199 -23.98 -21.09 13.97
C ARG A 199 -24.71 -19.97 14.73
N ALA A 200 -24.77 -18.75 14.17
CA ALA A 200 -25.50 -17.64 14.79
C ALA A 200 -26.98 -17.99 15.01
N ILE A 201 -27.67 -18.53 13.98
CA ILE A 201 -29.07 -18.95 14.08
C ILE A 201 -29.26 -20.05 15.13
N GLN A 202 -28.32 -20.99 15.25
CA GLN A 202 -28.36 -22.03 16.27
C GLN A 202 -28.31 -21.45 17.69
N GLU A 203 -27.45 -20.46 17.95
CA GLU A 203 -27.38 -19.79 19.26
C GLU A 203 -28.69 -19.06 19.58
N PHE A 204 -29.28 -18.36 18.61
CA PHE A 204 -30.57 -17.68 18.81
C PHE A 204 -31.73 -18.65 19.01
N LYS A 205 -31.65 -19.86 18.45
CA LYS A 205 -32.61 -20.95 18.73
C LYS A 205 -32.44 -21.49 20.15
N GLY A 206 -31.21 -21.58 20.67
CA GLY A 206 -30.93 -21.89 22.07
C GLY A 206 -31.45 -20.81 23.02
N LEU A 207 -31.22 -19.54 22.66
CA LEU A 207 -31.70 -18.37 23.38
C LEU A 207 -33.22 -18.38 23.59
N GLU A 208 -33.99 -18.81 22.59
CA GLU A 208 -35.44 -18.93 22.69
C GLU A 208 -35.86 -19.92 23.79
N GLN A 209 -35.12 -21.02 23.98
CA GLN A 209 -35.39 -22.00 25.04
C GLN A 209 -35.17 -21.38 26.42
N THR A 210 -34.02 -20.73 26.63
CA THR A 210 -33.67 -20.10 27.91
C THR A 210 -34.57 -18.91 28.24
N ILE A 211 -35.10 -18.21 27.22
CA ILE A 211 -36.12 -17.18 27.42
C ILE A 211 -37.44 -17.76 27.92
N ASN A 212 -37.85 -18.94 27.45
CA ASN A 212 -39.06 -19.58 27.95
C ASN A 212 -38.88 -20.03 29.40
N GLU A 213 -37.70 -20.53 29.78
CA GLU A 213 -37.37 -20.84 31.18
C GLU A 213 -37.41 -19.59 32.07
N LEU A 214 -36.91 -18.44 31.58
CA LEU A 214 -37.02 -17.17 32.27
C LEU A 214 -38.50 -16.72 32.43
N ASP A 215 -39.30 -16.84 31.36
CA ASP A 215 -40.71 -16.43 31.33
C ASP A 215 -41.56 -17.19 32.36
N ASP A 216 -41.29 -18.49 32.54
CA ASP A 216 -41.96 -19.36 33.52
C ASP A 216 -41.71 -18.92 34.97
N ASN A 217 -40.57 -18.27 35.24
CA ASN A 217 -40.17 -17.82 36.57
C ASN A 217 -40.58 -16.36 36.87
N ILE A 218 -40.99 -15.58 35.87
CA ILE A 218 -41.37 -14.17 36.07
C ILE A 218 -42.83 -14.04 36.55
N GLN A 219 -43.00 -13.57 37.79
CA GLN A 219 -44.31 -13.19 38.35
C GLN A 219 -44.59 -11.67 38.26
N SER A 220 -43.55 -10.84 38.18
CA SER A 220 -43.68 -9.37 38.13
C SER A 220 -44.21 -8.90 36.77
N ILE A 221 -45.28 -8.09 36.79
CA ILE A 221 -45.87 -7.47 35.59
C ILE A 221 -44.83 -6.61 34.86
N GLN A 222 -44.00 -5.86 35.60
CA GLN A 222 -42.99 -4.99 35.01
C GLN A 222 -41.87 -5.78 34.31
N ARG A 223 -41.38 -6.87 34.93
CA ARG A 223 -40.36 -7.73 34.31
C ARG A 223 -40.91 -8.50 33.11
N ARG A 224 -42.18 -8.90 33.16
CA ARG A 224 -42.87 -9.56 32.03
C ARG A 224 -42.96 -8.63 30.82
N ALA A 225 -43.32 -7.37 31.02
CA ALA A 225 -43.31 -6.36 29.95
C ALA A 225 -41.91 -6.14 29.34
N LEU A 226 -40.87 -6.08 30.17
CA LEU A 226 -39.47 -5.99 29.69
C LEU A 226 -39.05 -7.22 28.88
N LEU A 227 -39.47 -8.42 29.31
CA LEU A 227 -39.19 -9.67 28.61
C LEU A 227 -39.91 -9.73 27.26
N ASP A 228 -41.17 -9.28 27.19
CA ASP A 228 -41.94 -9.23 25.94
C ASP A 228 -41.30 -8.27 24.91
N GLU A 229 -40.86 -7.08 25.36
CA GLU A 229 -40.11 -6.17 24.51
C GLU A 229 -38.77 -6.76 24.03
N ALA A 230 -38.08 -7.50 24.91
CA ALA A 230 -36.84 -8.20 24.57
C ALA A 230 -37.10 -9.31 23.55
N ARG A 231 -38.15 -10.12 23.72
CA ARG A 231 -38.56 -11.19 22.81
C ARG A 231 -38.92 -10.65 21.43
N ASN A 232 -39.66 -9.54 21.35
CA ASN A 232 -39.93 -8.86 20.07
C ASN A 232 -38.63 -8.34 19.42
N SER A 233 -37.74 -7.73 20.20
CA SER A 233 -36.46 -7.24 19.70
C SER A 233 -35.56 -8.38 19.20
N ILE A 234 -35.58 -9.56 19.85
CA ILE A 234 -34.88 -10.77 19.40
C ILE A 234 -35.43 -11.25 18.06
N ASN A 235 -36.75 -11.31 17.90
CA ASN A 235 -37.36 -11.71 16.62
C ASN A 235 -36.96 -10.76 15.49
N LEU A 236 -36.96 -9.45 15.74
CA LEU A 236 -36.48 -8.45 14.78
C LEU A 236 -34.98 -8.60 14.50
N TYR A 237 -34.17 -8.91 15.52
CA TYR A 237 -32.74 -9.16 15.36
C TYR A 237 -32.48 -10.39 14.47
N VAL A 238 -33.12 -11.52 14.75
CA VAL A 238 -33.00 -12.77 13.97
C VAL A 238 -33.47 -12.57 12.52
N ASN A 239 -34.58 -11.85 12.31
CA ASN A 239 -35.03 -11.46 10.98
C ASN A 239 -33.98 -10.58 10.27
N GLY A 240 -33.34 -9.66 10.99
CA GLY A 240 -32.20 -8.89 10.50
C GLY A 240 -31.04 -9.78 10.04
N ILE A 241 -30.67 -10.82 10.80
CA ILE A 241 -29.63 -11.78 10.42
C ILE A 241 -30.00 -12.46 9.09
N ASN A 242 -31.24 -12.95 8.97
CA ASN A 242 -31.73 -13.61 7.76
C ASN A 242 -31.73 -12.69 6.54
N ASN A 243 -32.12 -11.42 6.73
CA ASN A 243 -32.09 -10.42 5.67
C ASN A 243 -30.66 -10.11 5.21
N VAL A 244 -29.73 -9.95 6.16
CA VAL A 244 -28.31 -9.78 5.84
C VAL A 244 -27.75 -11.00 5.10
N TYR A 245 -28.14 -12.21 5.51
CA TYR A 245 -27.75 -13.43 4.83
C TYR A 245 -28.16 -13.45 3.37
N ASN A 246 -29.42 -13.16 3.07
CA ASN A 246 -29.91 -13.11 1.69
C ASN A 246 -29.15 -12.06 0.86
N VAL A 247 -28.90 -10.88 1.43
CA VAL A 247 -28.14 -9.81 0.77
C VAL A 247 -26.69 -10.21 0.49
N ILE A 248 -26.02 -10.85 1.46
CA ILE A 248 -24.64 -11.33 1.30
C ILE A 248 -24.55 -12.42 0.23
N ILE A 249 -25.50 -13.36 0.19
CA ILE A 249 -25.53 -14.43 -0.82
C ILE A 249 -25.78 -13.85 -2.22
N GLU A 250 -26.74 -12.94 -2.36
CA GLU A 250 -27.00 -12.25 -3.62
C GLU A 250 -25.75 -11.49 -4.09
N ARG A 251 -25.11 -10.74 -3.19
CA ARG A 251 -23.86 -10.02 -3.47
C ARG A 251 -22.74 -10.97 -3.92
N ASN A 252 -22.52 -12.06 -3.20
CA ASN A 252 -21.49 -13.03 -3.51
C ASN A 252 -21.73 -13.71 -4.88
N ASN A 253 -22.99 -13.98 -5.22
CA ASN A 253 -23.37 -14.49 -6.53
C ASN A 253 -23.08 -13.48 -7.64
N THR A 254 -23.39 -12.20 -7.45
CA THR A 254 -23.05 -11.14 -8.42
C THR A 254 -21.54 -10.99 -8.59
N ILE A 255 -20.77 -11.00 -7.50
CA ILE A 255 -19.30 -10.96 -7.57
C ILE A 255 -18.77 -12.17 -8.37
N LYS A 256 -19.24 -13.39 -8.06
CA LYS A 256 -18.77 -14.61 -8.70
C LYS A 256 -19.15 -14.70 -10.18
N ASN A 257 -20.43 -14.51 -10.48
CA ASN A 257 -20.98 -14.78 -11.81
C ASN A 257 -20.86 -13.59 -12.77
N VAL A 258 -20.71 -12.37 -12.24
CA VAL A 258 -20.56 -11.16 -13.06
C VAL A 258 -19.15 -10.61 -12.99
N LEU A 259 -18.70 -10.10 -11.83
CA LEU A 259 -17.41 -9.39 -11.75
C LEU A 259 -16.22 -10.32 -12.04
N ASN A 260 -16.22 -11.53 -11.48
CA ASN A 260 -15.12 -12.48 -11.64
C ASN A 260 -15.17 -13.25 -12.97
N THR A 261 -16.27 -13.18 -13.72
CA THR A 261 -16.45 -13.95 -14.97
C THR A 261 -16.45 -13.06 -16.21
N VAL A 262 -17.28 -12.00 -16.21
CA VAL A 262 -17.45 -11.12 -17.36
C VAL A 262 -16.18 -10.31 -17.64
N GLY A 263 -15.49 -9.82 -16.61
CA GLY A 263 -14.23 -9.08 -16.77
C GLY A 263 -13.15 -9.88 -17.52
N PRO A 264 -12.81 -11.11 -17.08
CA PRO A 264 -11.92 -12.00 -17.82
C PRO A 264 -12.39 -12.36 -19.23
N GLU A 265 -13.68 -12.57 -19.45
CA GLU A 265 -14.21 -12.85 -20.79
C GLU A 265 -13.98 -11.68 -21.76
N ILE A 266 -14.20 -10.44 -21.32
CA ILE A 266 -13.90 -9.25 -22.13
C ILE A 266 -12.39 -9.19 -22.42
N SER A 267 -11.55 -9.42 -21.40
CA SER A 267 -10.09 -9.46 -21.59
C SER A 267 -9.65 -10.52 -22.60
N ALA A 268 -10.29 -11.70 -22.60
CA ALA A 268 -10.02 -12.76 -23.57
C ALA A 268 -10.45 -12.38 -24.98
N SER A 269 -11.64 -11.78 -25.15
CA SER A 269 -12.10 -11.25 -26.45
C SER A 269 -11.14 -10.18 -27.01
N LEU A 270 -10.63 -9.28 -26.16
CA LEU A 270 -9.67 -8.25 -26.58
C LEU A 270 -8.29 -8.82 -26.92
N GLU A 271 -7.86 -9.86 -26.20
CA GLU A 271 -6.63 -10.57 -26.52
C GLU A 271 -6.75 -11.33 -27.85
N GLU A 272 -7.91 -11.92 -28.15
CA GLU A 272 -8.17 -12.56 -29.45
C GLU A 272 -8.12 -11.53 -30.59
N VAL A 273 -8.64 -10.32 -30.39
CA VAL A 273 -8.50 -9.21 -31.36
C VAL A 273 -7.02 -8.88 -31.58
N LYS A 274 -6.24 -8.69 -30.51
CA LYS A 274 -4.79 -8.39 -30.61
C LYS A 274 -4.02 -9.51 -31.32
N LEU A 275 -4.31 -10.78 -31.00
CA LEU A 275 -3.67 -11.94 -31.64
C LEU A 275 -4.04 -12.05 -33.11
N SER A 276 -5.31 -11.80 -33.46
CA SER A 276 -5.76 -11.73 -34.86
C SER A 276 -5.01 -10.64 -35.62
N VAL A 277 -4.88 -9.44 -35.05
CA VAL A 277 -4.13 -8.33 -35.67
C VAL A 277 -2.66 -8.67 -35.82
N LYS A 278 -2.04 -9.25 -34.79
CA LYS A 278 -0.63 -9.69 -34.82
C LYS A 278 -0.40 -10.74 -35.91
N ASN A 279 -1.34 -11.66 -36.12
CA ASN A 279 -1.25 -12.66 -37.17
C ASN A 279 -1.26 -12.02 -38.57
N ASP A 280 -2.13 -11.03 -38.80
CA ASP A 280 -2.17 -10.28 -40.06
C ASP A 280 -0.89 -9.44 -40.24
N GLN A 281 -0.37 -8.81 -39.18
CA GLN A 281 0.90 -8.09 -39.24
C GLN A 281 2.09 -9.00 -39.56
N ASN A 282 2.12 -10.21 -38.99
CA ASN A 282 3.18 -11.21 -39.24
C ASN A 282 3.17 -11.74 -40.68
N THR A 283 2.03 -11.67 -41.38
CA THR A 283 1.93 -12.07 -42.80
C THR A 283 2.17 -10.88 -43.72
N LEU A 284 1.56 -9.72 -43.43
CA LEU A 284 1.66 -8.51 -44.25
C LEU A 284 3.07 -7.91 -44.19
N GLY A 285 3.71 -7.84 -43.03
CA GLY A 285 5.05 -7.25 -42.88
C GLY A 285 6.11 -7.84 -43.83
N PRO A 286 6.35 -9.17 -43.80
CA PRO A 286 7.27 -9.84 -44.71
C PRO A 286 6.85 -9.73 -46.18
N MET A 287 5.54 -9.77 -46.47
CA MET A 287 5.02 -9.60 -47.84
C MET A 287 5.34 -8.21 -48.38
N VAL A 288 5.13 -7.15 -47.59
CA VAL A 288 5.45 -5.76 -47.95
C VAL A 288 6.96 -5.58 -48.13
N GLN A 289 7.77 -6.17 -47.25
CA GLN A 289 9.22 -6.11 -47.36
C GLN A 289 9.73 -6.78 -48.64
N SER A 290 9.27 -8.01 -48.94
CA SER A 290 9.64 -8.74 -50.15
C SER A 290 9.16 -8.03 -51.43
N GLN A 291 7.94 -7.49 -51.42
CA GLN A 291 7.39 -6.75 -52.56
C GLN A 291 8.13 -5.43 -52.81
N SER A 292 8.51 -4.72 -51.74
CA SER A 292 9.33 -3.51 -51.82
C SER A 292 10.73 -3.80 -52.38
N GLN A 293 11.37 -4.89 -51.92
CA GLN A 293 12.65 -5.35 -52.45
C GLN A 293 12.55 -5.72 -53.93
N ASN A 294 11.55 -6.51 -54.34
CA ASN A 294 11.33 -6.88 -55.75
C ASN A 294 11.06 -5.67 -56.65
N THR A 295 10.31 -4.68 -56.16
CA THR A 295 10.06 -3.42 -56.89
C THR A 295 11.35 -2.63 -57.07
N THR A 296 12.16 -2.53 -56.01
CA THR A 296 13.47 -1.87 -56.06
C THR A 296 14.42 -2.56 -57.03
N THR A 297 14.53 -3.89 -56.98
CA THR A 297 15.34 -4.67 -57.91
C THR A 297 14.85 -4.53 -59.36
N THR A 298 13.54 -4.52 -59.61
CA THR A 298 12.98 -4.33 -60.95
C THR A 298 13.31 -2.94 -61.49
N ILE A 299 13.21 -1.89 -60.67
CA ILE A 299 13.61 -0.51 -61.05
C ILE A 299 15.10 -0.45 -61.38
N ILE A 300 15.97 -1.09 -60.59
CA ILE A 300 17.42 -1.14 -60.85
C ILE A 300 17.71 -1.86 -62.18
N VAL A 301 17.14 -3.04 -62.41
CA VAL A 301 17.35 -3.82 -63.64
C VAL A 301 16.87 -3.07 -64.89
N VAL A 302 15.67 -2.47 -64.84
CA VAL A 302 15.14 -1.67 -65.95
C VAL A 302 15.98 -0.42 -66.16
N SER A 303 16.43 0.27 -65.10
CA SER A 303 17.30 1.45 -65.22
C SER A 303 18.64 1.11 -65.86
N VAL A 304 19.26 -0.02 -65.49
CA VAL A 304 20.48 -0.52 -66.13
C VAL A 304 20.24 -0.85 -67.61
N LEU A 305 19.12 -1.48 -67.96
CA LEU A 305 18.75 -1.74 -69.36
C LEU A 305 18.53 -0.46 -70.17
N VAL A 306 17.89 0.57 -69.58
CA VAL A 306 17.72 1.90 -70.21
C VAL A 306 19.08 2.55 -70.47
N ILE A 307 20.01 2.47 -69.51
CA ILE A 307 21.38 2.97 -69.68
C ILE A 307 22.11 2.19 -70.78
N LEU A 308 22.06 0.86 -70.80
CA LEU A 308 22.73 0.03 -71.80
C LEU A 308 22.20 0.27 -73.22
N VAL A 309 20.88 0.37 -73.39
CA VAL A 309 20.24 0.68 -74.68
C VAL A 309 20.53 2.12 -75.11
N GLY A 310 20.51 3.06 -74.16
CA GLY A 310 20.90 4.45 -74.38
C GLY A 310 22.36 4.60 -74.83
N SER A 311 23.28 3.90 -74.17
CA SER A 311 24.70 3.86 -74.54
C SER A 311 24.93 3.20 -75.91
N PHE A 312 24.18 2.14 -76.25
CA PHE A 312 24.26 1.49 -77.56
C PHE A 312 23.73 2.38 -78.70
N LEU A 313 22.57 3.04 -78.51
CA LEU A 313 22.02 4.00 -79.47
C LEU A 313 22.90 5.24 -79.61
N SER A 314 23.48 5.73 -78.50
CA SER A 314 24.43 6.84 -78.49
C SER A 314 25.73 6.49 -79.22
N TRP A 315 26.26 5.28 -79.01
CA TRP A 315 27.41 4.75 -79.75
C TRP A 315 27.13 4.61 -81.26
N PHE A 316 25.95 4.14 -81.65
CA PHE A 316 25.51 3.98 -83.04
C PHE A 316 25.33 5.34 -83.78
N ILE A 317 24.79 6.35 -83.10
CA ILE A 317 24.67 7.72 -83.60
C ILE A 317 26.05 8.41 -83.68
N THR A 318 26.92 8.14 -82.70
CA THR A 318 28.29 8.69 -82.64
C THR A 318 29.16 8.24 -83.83
N ILE A 319 29.03 7.00 -84.30
CA ILE A 319 29.78 6.50 -85.47
C ILE A 319 29.26 7.09 -86.80
N THR A 320 27.97 7.44 -86.87
CA THR A 320 27.32 7.96 -88.08
C THR A 320 27.52 9.48 -88.25
N ILE A 321 27.73 10.22 -87.16
CA ILE A 321 27.88 11.68 -87.16
C ILE A 321 29.34 12.14 -87.01
N ARG A 322 30.27 11.30 -86.53
CA ARG A 322 31.68 11.71 -86.32
C ARG A 322 32.53 11.91 -87.58
N LYS A 323 32.06 11.53 -88.78
CA LYS A 323 32.88 11.61 -90.00
C LYS A 323 32.80 12.93 -90.79
N PRO A 324 31.85 13.88 -90.57
CA PRO A 324 31.89 15.16 -91.29
C PRO A 324 31.57 16.41 -90.46
N ILE A 325 32.15 16.62 -89.28
CA ILE A 325 32.10 17.92 -88.58
C ILE A 325 33.41 18.07 -87.78
N GLY A 326 34.41 18.87 -88.13
CA GLY A 326 34.45 20.08 -88.95
C GLY A 326 35.28 21.12 -88.18
N GLY A 327 36.61 20.95 -88.16
CA GLY A 327 37.60 21.81 -87.48
C GLY A 327 38.90 21.05 -87.17
N GLU A 328 40.07 21.71 -87.15
CA GLU A 328 41.38 21.06 -86.97
C GLU A 328 41.49 20.29 -85.63
N PRO A 329 41.65 18.94 -85.64
CA PRO A 329 41.62 18.08 -84.45
C PRO A 329 42.76 18.32 -83.45
N ILE A 330 43.90 18.82 -83.93
CA ILE A 330 45.17 18.77 -83.20
C ILE A 330 45.22 19.79 -82.05
N ASP A 331 44.57 20.95 -82.16
CA ASP A 331 44.66 21.98 -81.12
C ASP A 331 43.62 21.81 -80.01
N MET A 332 42.44 21.25 -80.30
CA MET A 332 41.49 20.85 -79.27
C MET A 332 41.93 19.57 -78.55
N GLU A 333 42.60 18.64 -79.25
CA GLU A 333 43.25 17.47 -78.64
C GLU A 333 44.34 17.91 -77.65
N LYS A 334 45.16 18.93 -77.97
CA LYS A 334 46.16 19.48 -77.05
C LYS A 334 45.54 20.12 -75.81
N ILE A 335 44.46 20.89 -75.95
CA ILE A 335 43.74 21.48 -74.82
C ILE A 335 43.13 20.39 -73.93
N ALA A 336 42.48 19.38 -74.53
CA ALA A 336 41.90 18.25 -73.80
C ALA A 336 42.97 17.37 -73.13
N LYS A 337 44.13 17.15 -73.76
CA LYS A 337 45.27 16.42 -73.18
C LYS A 337 45.85 17.14 -71.96
N ARG A 338 46.02 18.48 -72.04
CA ARG A 338 46.49 19.27 -70.89
C ARG A 338 45.50 19.26 -69.72
N ILE A 339 44.20 19.33 -70.00
CA ILE A 339 43.15 19.19 -68.97
C ILE A 339 43.14 17.77 -68.38
N ALA A 340 43.34 16.73 -69.21
CA ALA A 340 43.44 15.34 -68.76
C ALA A 340 44.70 15.05 -67.91
N ASP A 341 45.80 15.78 -68.18
CA ASP A 341 47.04 15.73 -67.38
C ASP A 341 46.94 16.55 -66.08
N GLY A 342 45.81 17.22 -65.83
CA GLY A 342 45.54 17.99 -64.62
C GLY A 342 46.09 19.42 -64.63
N ASP A 343 46.55 19.94 -65.77
CA ASP A 343 47.03 21.32 -65.90
C ASP A 343 45.87 22.27 -66.27
N LEU A 344 45.28 22.89 -65.24
CA LEU A 344 44.19 23.85 -65.37
C LEU A 344 44.71 25.30 -65.44
N THR A 345 46.03 25.56 -65.50
CA THR A 345 46.61 26.93 -65.45
C THR A 345 46.45 27.75 -66.74
N MET A 346 45.85 27.17 -67.79
CA MET A 346 45.72 27.82 -69.09
C MET A 346 44.86 29.09 -69.03
N GLN A 347 45.31 30.12 -69.73
CA GLN A 347 44.58 31.38 -69.92
C GLN A 347 43.93 31.38 -71.30
N PHE A 348 42.61 31.47 -71.34
CA PHE A 348 41.86 31.66 -72.57
C PHE A 348 41.77 33.18 -72.84
N THR A 349 42.31 33.64 -73.95
CA THR A 349 42.12 35.04 -74.41
C THR A 349 40.66 35.25 -74.78
N ASN A 350 40.03 36.27 -74.19
CA ASN A 350 38.61 36.57 -74.32
C ASN A 350 38.45 37.84 -75.16
N ASN A 351 38.25 37.69 -76.47
CA ASN A 351 38.08 38.79 -77.42
C ASN A 351 36.61 39.04 -77.81
N GLY A 352 35.65 38.37 -77.17
CA GLY A 352 34.22 38.68 -77.26
C GLY A 352 33.52 38.18 -78.54
N ASN A 353 34.20 37.42 -79.39
CA ASN A 353 33.65 36.84 -80.63
C ASN A 353 33.78 35.30 -80.69
N GLU A 354 34.15 34.64 -79.58
CA GLU A 354 34.35 33.19 -79.55
C GLU A 354 33.03 32.41 -79.37
N SER A 355 32.75 31.47 -80.26
CA SER A 355 31.66 30.48 -80.12
C SER A 355 32.16 29.06 -80.46
N GLY A 356 31.46 28.02 -80.00
CA GLY A 356 31.82 26.62 -80.24
C GLY A 356 32.75 26.00 -79.17
N ILE A 357 33.49 24.96 -79.55
CA ILE A 357 34.26 24.08 -78.63
C ILE A 357 35.30 24.85 -77.79
N TYR A 358 35.87 25.95 -78.32
CA TYR A 358 36.87 26.76 -77.60
C TYR A 358 36.28 27.47 -76.35
N LYS A 359 35.12 28.12 -76.49
CA LYS A 359 34.41 28.75 -75.37
C LYS A 359 33.92 27.70 -74.37
N ALA A 360 33.41 26.56 -74.85
CA ALA A 360 33.01 25.44 -74.01
C ALA A 360 34.20 24.85 -73.21
N MET A 361 35.40 24.76 -73.79
CA MET A 361 36.62 24.36 -73.08
C MET A 361 37.04 25.39 -72.03
N SER A 362 36.90 26.69 -72.32
CA SER A 362 37.17 27.76 -71.35
C SER A 362 36.21 27.73 -70.16
N GLU A 363 34.91 27.55 -70.41
CA GLU A 363 33.89 27.43 -69.35
C GLU A 363 34.11 26.15 -68.52
N MET A 364 34.51 25.05 -69.17
CA MET A 364 34.85 23.79 -68.48
C MET A 364 36.07 23.95 -67.56
N VAL A 365 37.16 24.59 -68.02
CA VAL A 365 38.34 24.82 -67.17
C VAL A 365 38.01 25.71 -65.98
N ASN A 366 37.27 26.82 -66.18
CA ASN A 366 36.84 27.70 -65.08
C ASN A 366 35.94 26.98 -64.07
N THR A 367 35.02 26.14 -64.55
CA THR A 367 34.15 25.32 -63.68
C THR A 367 34.97 24.27 -62.92
N LEU A 368 35.93 23.62 -63.57
CA LEU A 368 36.83 22.65 -62.94
C LEU A 368 37.71 23.31 -61.86
N ARG A 369 38.25 24.51 -62.11
CA ARG A 369 38.99 25.28 -61.08
C ARG A 369 38.12 25.52 -59.84
N LEU A 370 36.90 26.01 -60.03
CA LEU A 370 35.96 26.27 -58.94
C LEU A 370 35.58 24.99 -58.18
N ILE A 371 35.40 23.86 -58.87
CA ILE A 371 35.18 22.56 -58.24
C ILE A 371 36.39 22.13 -57.41
N ILE A 372 37.62 22.26 -57.94
CA ILE A 372 38.85 21.86 -57.24
C ILE A 372 39.10 22.75 -56.01
N ASP A 373 38.88 24.07 -56.10
CA ASP A 373 39.00 24.99 -54.97
C ASP A 373 37.95 24.69 -53.88
N ASN A 374 36.70 24.42 -54.27
CA ASN A 374 35.66 23.98 -53.33
C ASN A 374 36.01 22.62 -52.69
N LEU A 375 36.58 21.68 -53.45
CA LEU A 375 36.95 20.35 -52.94
C LEU A 375 38.15 20.42 -51.98
N LYS A 376 39.11 21.31 -52.24
CA LYS A 376 40.22 21.61 -51.32
C LYS A 376 39.70 22.22 -50.01
N SER A 377 38.74 23.14 -50.11
CA SER A 377 38.11 23.77 -48.95
C SER A 377 37.31 22.76 -48.12
N ALA A 378 36.50 21.91 -48.77
CA ALA A 378 35.74 20.85 -48.12
C ALA A 378 36.65 19.78 -47.48
N THR A 379 37.80 19.47 -48.09
CA THR A 379 38.77 18.50 -47.52
C THR A 379 39.47 19.04 -46.27
N ASN A 380 39.79 20.34 -46.25
CA ASN A 380 40.31 21.01 -45.06
C ASN A 380 39.28 21.06 -43.93
N GLU A 381 38.02 21.37 -44.26
CA GLU A 381 36.92 21.35 -43.30
C GLU A 381 36.70 19.95 -42.73
N LEU A 382 36.69 18.91 -43.58
CA LEU A 382 36.60 17.51 -43.17
C LEU A 382 37.73 17.12 -42.20
N THR A 383 38.97 17.54 -42.48
CA THR A 383 40.13 17.26 -41.60
C THR A 383 39.94 17.90 -40.23
N ASN A 384 39.52 19.17 -40.18
CA ASN A 384 39.24 19.87 -38.93
C ASN A 384 38.08 19.24 -38.15
N SER A 385 36.96 18.93 -38.81
CA SER A 385 35.81 18.27 -38.18
C SER A 385 36.17 16.89 -37.62
N THR A 386 37.06 16.17 -38.29
CA THR A 386 37.51 14.84 -37.84
C THR A 386 38.44 14.94 -36.62
N ALA A 387 39.31 15.96 -36.56
CA ALA A 387 40.13 16.21 -35.38
C ALA A 387 39.28 16.58 -34.14
N VAL A 388 38.23 17.38 -34.32
CA VAL A 388 37.26 17.69 -33.26
C VAL A 388 36.49 16.44 -32.83
N LEU A 389 36.11 15.58 -33.78
CA LEU A 389 35.45 14.31 -33.47
C LEU A 389 36.34 13.40 -32.61
N ASP A 390 37.62 13.25 -32.97
CA ASP A 390 38.58 12.43 -32.22
C ASP A 390 38.73 12.91 -30.77
N GLN A 391 38.91 14.23 -30.57
CA GLN A 391 38.97 14.85 -29.25
C GLN A 391 37.67 14.65 -28.43
N ASN A 392 36.50 14.77 -29.07
CA ASN A 392 35.22 14.54 -28.41
C ASN A 392 35.04 13.07 -28.01
N THR A 393 35.49 12.13 -28.84
CA THR A 393 35.44 10.71 -28.52
C THR A 393 36.37 10.35 -27.37
N GLU A 394 37.59 10.89 -27.33
CA GLU A 394 38.53 10.69 -26.22
C GLU A 394 37.95 11.24 -24.90
N SER A 395 37.39 12.46 -24.93
CA SER A 395 36.73 13.07 -23.78
C SER A 395 35.54 12.24 -23.29
N SER A 396 34.77 11.65 -24.23
CA SER A 396 33.63 10.78 -23.90
C SER A 396 34.06 9.47 -23.25
N MET A 397 35.15 8.85 -23.70
CA MET A 397 35.70 7.65 -23.06
C MET A 397 36.16 7.94 -21.63
N GLN A 398 36.94 9.00 -21.43
CA GLN A 398 37.42 9.40 -20.10
C GLN A 398 36.24 9.72 -19.14
N GLY A 399 35.22 10.41 -19.64
CA GLY A 399 34.01 10.70 -18.88
C GLY A 399 33.24 9.43 -18.48
N ALA A 400 33.12 8.47 -19.40
CA ALA A 400 32.45 7.20 -19.13
C ALA A 400 33.25 6.32 -18.14
N GLU A 401 34.58 6.29 -18.22
CA GLU A 401 35.42 5.57 -17.25
C GLU A 401 35.28 6.13 -15.82
N LEU A 402 35.31 7.46 -15.67
CA LEU A 402 35.07 8.12 -14.38
C LEU A 402 33.66 7.82 -13.86
N GLN A 403 32.66 7.80 -14.75
CA GLN A 403 31.30 7.45 -14.38
C GLN A 403 31.20 6.01 -13.87
N MET A 404 31.87 5.05 -14.51
CA MET A 404 31.91 3.66 -14.06
C MET A 404 32.54 3.53 -12.67
N GLU A 405 33.62 4.26 -12.38
CA GLU A 405 34.24 4.29 -11.04
C GLU A 405 33.26 4.80 -9.97
N GLN A 406 32.57 5.91 -10.25
CA GLN A 406 31.56 6.48 -9.34
C GLN A 406 30.38 5.53 -9.11
N LEU A 407 29.93 4.84 -10.16
CA LEU A 407 28.83 3.87 -10.05
C LEU A 407 29.23 2.65 -9.22
N ASN A 408 30.46 2.15 -9.37
CA ASN A 408 30.96 1.05 -8.52
C ASN A 408 31.01 1.46 -7.04
N GLN A 409 31.43 2.69 -6.75
CA GLN A 409 31.38 3.20 -5.38
C GLN A 409 29.93 3.32 -4.88
N ALA A 410 29.00 3.78 -5.72
CA ALA A 410 27.59 3.83 -5.38
C ALA A 410 27.02 2.44 -5.03
N VAL A 411 27.35 1.40 -5.81
CA VAL A 411 26.94 0.01 -5.50
C VAL A 411 27.43 -0.43 -4.12
N ASN A 412 28.69 -0.12 -3.77
CA ASN A 412 29.22 -0.46 -2.44
C ASN A 412 28.43 0.24 -1.33
N SER A 413 28.11 1.53 -1.48
CA SER A 413 27.27 2.27 -0.54
C SER A 413 25.84 1.72 -0.45
N MET A 414 25.26 1.24 -1.57
CA MET A 414 23.95 0.60 -1.55
C MET A 414 23.97 -0.74 -0.79
N ASN A 415 25.05 -1.52 -0.92
CA ASN A 415 25.22 -2.76 -0.14
C ASN A 415 25.35 -2.48 1.36
N GLU A 416 26.12 -1.47 1.75
CA GLU A 416 26.19 -1.03 3.16
C GLU A 416 24.83 -0.52 3.67
N MET A 417 24.09 0.20 2.84
CA MET A 417 22.74 0.66 3.17
C MET A 417 21.78 -0.53 3.37
N ALA A 418 21.82 -1.55 2.52
CA ALA A 418 21.01 -2.75 2.66
C ALA A 418 21.29 -3.48 3.98
N SER A 419 22.57 -3.60 4.36
CA SER A 419 22.96 -4.16 5.66
C SER A 419 22.40 -3.32 6.83
N THR A 420 22.53 -2.00 6.73
CA THR A 420 22.07 -1.08 7.78
C THR A 420 20.54 -1.14 7.96
N VAL A 421 19.80 -1.23 6.86
CA VAL A 421 18.33 -1.39 6.88
C VAL A 421 17.92 -2.71 7.53
N ALA A 422 18.65 -3.80 7.26
CA ALA A 422 18.42 -5.08 7.92
C ALA A 422 18.67 -4.99 9.44
N ASP A 423 19.75 -4.34 9.86
CA ASP A 423 20.08 -4.12 11.27
C ASP A 423 19.01 -3.26 11.98
N ILE A 424 18.51 -2.21 11.32
CA ILE A 424 17.43 -1.35 11.84
C ILE A 424 16.14 -2.17 12.01
N THR A 425 15.78 -2.98 11.01
CA THR A 425 14.60 -3.85 11.06
C THR A 425 14.68 -4.82 12.25
N GLN A 426 15.83 -5.47 12.41
CA GLN A 426 16.07 -6.36 13.55
C GLN A 426 16.01 -5.63 14.89
N SER A 427 16.60 -4.42 14.97
CA SER A 427 16.59 -3.61 16.18
C SER A 427 15.18 -3.15 16.56
N ALA A 428 14.36 -2.76 15.58
CA ALA A 428 12.97 -2.40 15.78
C ALA A 428 12.15 -3.58 16.30
N GLN A 429 12.37 -4.79 15.75
CA GLN A 429 11.72 -6.00 16.22
C GLN A 429 12.09 -6.32 17.68
N LEU A 430 13.39 -6.29 18.02
CA LEU A 430 13.86 -6.52 19.39
C LEU A 430 13.31 -5.47 20.37
N ALA A 431 13.19 -4.22 19.94
CA ALA A 431 12.61 -3.16 20.75
C ALA A 431 11.09 -3.33 20.94
N ALA A 432 10.36 -3.80 19.92
CA ALA A 432 8.95 -4.15 20.03
C ALA A 432 8.72 -5.33 21.00
N ASP A 433 9.57 -6.36 20.93
CA ASP A 433 9.51 -7.51 21.84
C ASP A 433 9.82 -7.10 23.29
N SER A 434 10.81 -6.22 23.48
CA SER A 434 11.15 -5.64 24.78
C SER A 434 10.01 -4.79 25.34
N ALA A 435 9.34 -4.00 24.50
CA ALA A 435 8.16 -3.25 24.88
C ALA A 435 7.01 -4.18 25.30
N ASN A 436 6.72 -5.24 24.55
CA ASN A 436 5.71 -6.25 24.93
C ASN A 436 6.03 -6.88 26.30
N ASN A 437 7.30 -7.20 26.57
CA ASN A 437 7.70 -7.76 27.87
C ASN A 437 7.52 -6.73 29.00
N ALA A 438 7.89 -5.47 28.77
CA ALA A 438 7.67 -4.39 29.74
C ALA A 438 6.17 -4.17 30.04
N ASP A 439 5.30 -4.30 29.03
CA ASP A 439 3.85 -4.21 29.22
C ASP A 439 3.32 -5.37 30.07
N GLN A 440 3.77 -6.60 29.81
CA GLN A 440 3.43 -7.76 30.65
C GLN A 440 3.91 -7.61 32.10
N GLN A 441 5.12 -7.07 32.31
CA GLN A 441 5.63 -6.78 33.65
C GLN A 441 4.81 -5.69 34.35
N THR A 442 4.37 -4.68 33.60
CA THR A 442 3.50 -3.61 34.10
C THR A 442 2.14 -4.16 34.53
N LEU A 443 1.51 -5.02 33.72
CA LEU A 443 0.26 -5.73 34.06
C LEU A 443 0.40 -6.62 35.30
N THR A 444 1.53 -7.31 35.43
CA THR A 444 1.85 -8.10 36.63
C THR A 444 1.99 -7.19 37.84
N GLY A 445 2.68 -6.05 37.71
CA GLY A 445 2.78 -5.03 38.75
C GLY A 445 1.42 -4.48 39.20
N LYS A 446 0.52 -4.21 38.26
CA LYS A 446 -0.85 -3.75 38.56
C LYS A 446 -1.62 -4.78 39.39
N ASN A 447 -1.56 -6.06 39.02
CA ASN A 447 -2.17 -7.13 39.82
C ASN A 447 -1.61 -7.19 41.25
N VAL A 448 -0.30 -6.99 41.43
CA VAL A 448 0.30 -6.96 42.78
C VAL A 448 -0.22 -5.76 43.59
N VAL A 449 -0.38 -4.59 42.96
CA VAL A 449 -0.93 -3.39 43.61
C VAL A 449 -2.40 -3.58 43.99
N GLU A 450 -3.22 -4.19 43.11
CA GLU A 450 -4.62 -4.55 43.44
C GLU A 450 -4.70 -5.52 44.61
N ASN A 451 -3.93 -6.61 44.59
CA ASN A 451 -3.88 -7.56 45.71
C ASN A 451 -3.43 -6.87 47.02
N THR A 452 -2.51 -5.90 46.94
CA THR A 452 -2.07 -5.11 48.09
C THR A 452 -3.21 -4.23 48.63
N ARG A 453 -4.01 -3.63 47.74
CA ARG A 453 -5.19 -2.85 48.12
C ARG A 453 -6.24 -3.72 48.83
N ASP A 454 -6.50 -4.93 48.35
CA ASP A 454 -7.43 -5.86 48.97
C ASP A 454 -6.94 -6.32 50.36
N ALA A 455 -5.63 -6.57 50.50
CA ALA A 455 -5.02 -6.89 51.78
C ALA A 455 -5.13 -5.72 52.78
N ILE A 456 -4.96 -4.47 52.33
CA ILE A 456 -5.14 -3.29 53.17
C ILE A 456 -6.61 -3.11 53.56
N SER A 457 -7.57 -3.34 52.65
CA SER A 457 -9.00 -3.29 52.98
C SER A 457 -9.36 -4.32 54.06
N SER A 458 -8.80 -5.53 53.97
CA SER A 458 -8.95 -6.55 55.00
C SER A 458 -8.31 -6.15 56.34
N LEU A 459 -7.13 -5.50 56.29
CA LEU A 459 -6.47 -4.97 57.47
C LEU A 459 -7.31 -3.89 58.18
N VAL A 460 -7.92 -2.98 57.42
CA VAL A 460 -8.81 -1.94 57.95
C VAL A 460 -9.99 -2.58 58.69
N SER A 461 -10.64 -3.58 58.08
CA SER A 461 -11.75 -4.29 58.73
C SER A 461 -11.33 -4.99 60.03
N ASN A 462 -10.15 -5.62 60.04
CA ASN A 462 -9.61 -6.24 61.26
C ASN A 462 -9.29 -5.22 62.36
N ILE A 463 -8.74 -4.05 62.01
CA ILE A 463 -8.48 -2.99 62.98
C ILE A 463 -9.78 -2.45 63.58
N GLU A 464 -10.83 -2.28 62.78
CA GLU A 464 -12.15 -1.87 63.28
C GLU A 464 -12.75 -2.90 64.25
N LEU A 465 -12.61 -4.19 63.95
CA LEU A 465 -13.04 -5.27 64.85
C LEU A 465 -12.30 -5.22 66.19
N VAL A 466 -10.97 -5.08 66.17
CA VAL A 466 -10.15 -4.97 67.38
C VAL A 466 -10.50 -3.71 68.18
N SER A 467 -10.70 -2.58 67.50
CA SER A 467 -11.10 -1.31 68.13
C SER A 467 -12.44 -1.44 68.86
N ASN A 468 -13.42 -2.14 68.26
CA ASN A 468 -14.70 -2.43 68.91
C ASN A 468 -14.55 -3.37 70.12
N SER A 469 -13.72 -4.41 70.04
CA SER A 469 -13.45 -5.28 71.19
C SER A 469 -12.80 -4.54 72.35
N ILE A 470 -11.88 -3.61 72.08
CA ILE A 470 -11.24 -2.79 73.12
C ILE A 470 -12.23 -1.78 73.73
N LYS A 471 -13.13 -1.19 72.94
CA LYS A 471 -14.23 -0.36 73.47
C LYS A 471 -15.16 -1.14 74.40
N ASN A 472 -15.46 -2.39 74.06
CA ASN A 472 -16.25 -3.24 74.95
C ASN A 472 -15.50 -3.52 76.26
N LEU A 473 -14.18 -3.79 76.19
CA LEU A 473 -13.33 -3.96 77.38
C LEU A 473 -13.28 -2.69 78.25
N GLU A 474 -13.21 -1.50 77.65
CA GLU A 474 -13.29 -0.22 78.35
C GLU A 474 -14.62 -0.10 79.13
N SER A 475 -15.75 -0.43 78.50
CA SER A 475 -17.07 -0.42 79.14
C SER A 475 -17.22 -1.46 80.26
N GLU A 476 -16.71 -2.67 80.06
CA GLU A 476 -16.72 -3.72 81.08
C GLU A 476 -15.85 -3.34 82.28
N THR A 477 -14.66 -2.77 82.06
CA THR A 477 -13.78 -2.33 83.14
C THR A 477 -14.35 -1.14 83.92
N GLU A 478 -15.05 -0.21 83.27
CA GLU A 478 -15.81 0.85 83.94
C GLU A 478 -16.93 0.29 84.83
N SER A 479 -17.65 -0.72 84.33
CA SER A 479 -18.67 -1.43 85.11
C SER A 479 -18.07 -2.12 86.34
N VAL A 480 -16.92 -2.80 86.20
CA VAL A 480 -16.19 -3.40 87.32
C VAL A 480 -15.74 -2.34 88.33
N GLY A 481 -15.27 -1.18 87.85
CA GLY A 481 -14.94 -0.03 88.71
C GLY A 481 -16.11 0.39 89.61
N SER A 482 -17.30 0.53 89.03
CA SER A 482 -18.52 0.88 89.79
C SER A 482 -18.90 -0.16 90.85
N ILE A 483 -18.68 -1.44 90.57
CA ILE A 483 -18.93 -2.53 91.53
C ILE A 483 -17.94 -2.46 92.68
N LEU A 484 -16.66 -2.16 92.40
CA LEU A 484 -15.63 -2.01 93.43
C LEU A 484 -15.93 -0.84 94.36
N ASP A 485 -16.44 0.28 93.84
CA ASP A 485 -16.87 1.42 94.66
C ASP A 485 -18.00 1.02 95.64
N VAL A 486 -18.95 0.18 95.20
CA VAL A 486 -20.00 -0.37 96.08
C VAL A 486 -19.42 -1.31 97.13
N ILE A 487 -18.50 -2.22 96.76
CA ILE A 487 -17.86 -3.14 97.70
C ILE A 487 -17.05 -2.36 98.74
N ARG A 488 -16.33 -1.32 98.31
CA ARG A 488 -15.58 -0.42 99.20
C ARG A 488 -16.52 0.28 100.18
N ALA A 489 -17.65 0.80 99.70
CA ALA A 489 -18.67 1.41 100.56
C ALA A 489 -19.27 0.42 101.58
N ILE A 490 -19.48 -0.84 101.18
CA ILE A 490 -19.93 -1.91 102.08
C ILE A 490 -18.84 -2.24 103.11
N ALA A 491 -17.58 -2.33 102.70
CA ALA A 491 -16.45 -2.59 103.60
C ALA A 491 -16.30 -1.45 104.62
N ASP A 492 -16.45 -0.19 104.19
CA ASP A 492 -16.48 0.99 105.07
C ASP A 492 -17.62 0.94 106.08
N GLN A 493 -18.85 0.64 105.63
CA GLN A 493 -20.00 0.44 106.51
C GLN A 493 -19.78 -0.71 107.49
N THR A 494 -19.21 -1.82 107.03
CA THR A 494 -18.94 -3.00 107.85
C THR A 494 -17.88 -2.70 108.91
N ASN A 495 -16.84 -1.95 108.56
CA ASN A 495 -15.81 -1.48 109.48
C ASN A 495 -16.40 -0.55 110.56
N LEU A 496 -17.30 0.37 110.18
CA LEU A 496 -18.03 1.25 111.10
C LEU A 496 -18.98 0.48 112.03
N LEU A 497 -19.73 -0.49 111.50
CA LEU A 497 -20.61 -1.36 112.27
C LEU A 497 -19.82 -2.21 113.27
N ALA A 498 -18.70 -2.79 112.83
CA ALA A 498 -17.81 -3.58 113.67
C ALA A 498 -17.17 -2.73 114.79
N LEU A 499 -16.77 -1.49 114.48
CA LEU A 499 -16.30 -0.54 115.49
C LEU A 499 -17.36 -0.24 116.54
N ASN A 500 -18.61 0.03 116.12
CA ASN A 500 -19.72 0.27 117.04
C ASN A 500 -20.02 -0.96 117.90
N ALA A 501 -19.96 -2.16 117.31
CA ALA A 501 -20.12 -3.42 118.05
C ALA A 501 -18.99 -3.68 119.06
N ALA A 502 -17.73 -3.37 118.70
CA ALA A 502 -16.58 -3.47 119.60
C ALA A 502 -16.70 -2.50 120.79
N ILE A 503 -17.17 -1.27 120.54
CA ILE A 503 -17.44 -0.27 121.58
C ILE A 503 -18.52 -0.79 122.55
N GLU A 504 -19.63 -1.32 122.03
CA GLU A 504 -20.73 -1.80 122.88
C GLU A 504 -20.38 -3.10 123.61
N ALA A 505 -19.56 -3.97 123.00
CA ALA A 505 -19.00 -5.15 123.65
C ALA A 505 -18.04 -4.78 124.80
N ALA A 506 -17.22 -3.73 124.64
CA ALA A 506 -16.40 -3.19 125.72
C ALA A 506 -17.25 -2.59 126.85
N ARG A 507 -18.41 -2.01 126.50
CA ARG A 507 -19.38 -1.43 127.44
C ARG A 507 -20.09 -2.49 128.30
N ALA A 508 -20.28 -3.70 127.78
CA ALA A 508 -20.88 -4.84 128.48
C ALA A 508 -19.92 -5.59 129.43
N GLY A 509 -18.64 -5.21 129.50
CA GLY A 509 -17.66 -5.79 130.43
C GLY A 509 -17.36 -7.27 130.16
N GLU A 510 -17.23 -8.09 131.22
CA GLU A 510 -16.90 -9.52 131.11
C GLU A 510 -17.90 -10.34 130.26
N GLN A 511 -19.18 -9.93 130.19
CA GLN A 511 -20.21 -10.59 129.39
C GLN A 511 -20.07 -10.33 127.87
N GLY A 512 -19.40 -9.24 127.47
CA GLY A 512 -19.22 -8.83 126.07
C GLY A 512 -17.96 -9.38 125.40
N ARG A 513 -17.12 -10.10 126.16
CA ARG A 513 -15.75 -10.47 125.75
C ARG A 513 -15.70 -11.35 124.49
N GLY A 514 -16.65 -12.29 124.33
CA GLY A 514 -16.79 -13.09 123.11
C GLY A 514 -17.25 -12.27 121.89
N PHE A 515 -18.14 -11.29 122.10
CA PHE A 515 -18.59 -10.37 121.05
C PHE A 515 -17.49 -9.40 120.61
N ALA A 516 -16.64 -8.95 121.53
CA ALA A 516 -15.52 -8.06 121.21
C ALA A 516 -14.51 -8.72 120.24
N VAL A 517 -14.19 -10.01 120.46
CA VAL A 517 -13.29 -10.76 119.56
C VAL A 517 -13.89 -10.91 118.15
N VAL A 518 -15.20 -11.20 118.06
CA VAL A 518 -15.88 -11.28 116.77
C VAL A 518 -15.93 -9.91 116.08
N ALA A 519 -16.18 -8.83 116.83
CA ALA A 519 -16.20 -7.48 116.28
C ALA A 519 -14.82 -7.04 115.74
N ASP A 520 -13.73 -7.34 116.45
CA ASP A 520 -12.36 -7.07 115.98
C ASP A 520 -12.00 -7.92 114.75
N GLU A 521 -12.44 -9.18 114.68
CA GLU A 521 -12.24 -10.04 113.50
C GLU A 521 -13.01 -9.52 112.28
N VAL A 522 -14.26 -9.09 112.45
CA VAL A 522 -15.07 -8.46 111.38
C VAL A 522 -14.44 -7.15 110.93
N ARG A 523 -13.90 -6.35 111.86
CA ARG A 523 -13.21 -5.10 111.55
C ARG A 523 -11.93 -5.35 110.75
N SER A 524 -11.13 -6.34 111.15
CA SER A 524 -9.94 -6.80 110.42
C SER A 524 -10.30 -7.26 109.00
N LEU A 525 -11.36 -8.05 108.86
CA LEU A 525 -11.84 -8.53 107.57
C LEU A 525 -12.34 -7.39 106.66
N ALA A 526 -13.05 -6.41 107.23
CA ALA A 526 -13.49 -5.22 106.53
C ALA A 526 -12.30 -4.38 106.02
N SER A 527 -11.28 -4.17 106.87
CA SER A 527 -10.05 -3.48 106.47
C SER A 527 -9.28 -4.22 105.37
N ARG A 528 -9.14 -5.55 105.46
CA ARG A 528 -8.53 -6.36 104.39
C ARG A 528 -9.33 -6.30 103.09
N THR A 529 -10.66 -6.28 103.18
CA THR A 529 -11.55 -6.14 102.02
C THR A 529 -11.32 -4.79 101.35
N GLN A 530 -11.23 -3.72 102.14
CA GLN A 530 -11.01 -2.36 101.67
C GLN A 530 -9.65 -2.19 100.96
N GLN A 531 -8.58 -2.73 101.56
CA GLN A 531 -7.27 -2.76 100.93
C GLN A 531 -7.27 -3.54 99.62
N SER A 532 -7.93 -4.71 99.59
CA SER A 532 -8.03 -5.53 98.37
C SER A 532 -8.81 -4.79 97.28
N THR A 533 -9.89 -4.09 97.62
CA THR A 533 -10.62 -3.25 96.66
C THR A 533 -9.78 -2.10 96.12
N GLU A 534 -8.92 -1.46 96.93
CA GLU A 534 -7.98 -0.43 96.43
C GLU A 534 -6.96 -1.01 95.45
N GLU A 535 -6.38 -2.17 95.76
CA GLU A 535 -5.43 -2.85 94.88
C GLU A 535 -6.09 -3.25 93.55
N ILE A 536 -7.32 -3.77 93.58
CA ILE A 536 -8.08 -4.10 92.35
C ILE A 536 -8.44 -2.82 91.59
N GLN A 537 -8.85 -1.74 92.26
CA GLN A 537 -9.19 -0.48 91.63
C GLN A 537 -7.99 0.15 90.92
N ALA A 538 -6.78 0.05 91.50
CA ALA A 538 -5.54 0.45 90.83
C ALA A 538 -5.27 -0.40 89.56
N MET A 539 -5.52 -1.71 89.59
CA MET A 539 -5.41 -2.57 88.41
C MET A 539 -6.45 -2.21 87.32
N ILE A 540 -7.69 -1.91 87.71
CA ILE A 540 -8.74 -1.46 86.77
C ILE A 540 -8.36 -0.14 86.12
N HIS A 541 -7.85 0.82 86.89
CA HIS A 541 -7.37 2.09 86.34
C HIS A 541 -6.23 1.90 85.33
N LYS A 542 -5.32 0.96 85.61
CA LYS A 542 -4.24 0.61 84.68
C LYS A 542 -4.80 -0.02 83.39
N LEU A 543 -5.75 -0.95 83.50
CA LEU A 543 -6.42 -1.57 82.36
C LEU A 543 -7.16 -0.55 81.49
N GLN A 544 -7.88 0.41 82.10
CA GLN A 544 -8.56 1.49 81.38
C GLN A 544 -7.58 2.36 80.60
N ASN A 545 -6.45 2.74 81.22
CA ASN A 545 -5.40 3.49 80.53
C ASN A 545 -4.79 2.70 79.36
N GLU A 546 -4.47 1.41 79.56
CA GLU A 546 -3.93 0.55 78.50
C GLU A 546 -4.96 0.37 77.35
N ALA A 547 -6.25 0.23 77.66
CA ALA A 547 -7.32 0.18 76.67
C ALA A 547 -7.38 1.47 75.83
N LYS A 548 -7.36 2.64 76.50
CA LYS A 548 -7.36 3.95 75.82
C LYS A 548 -6.15 4.14 74.91
N THR A 549 -4.95 3.83 75.40
CA THR A 549 -3.72 3.88 74.58
C THR A 549 -3.81 2.94 73.38
N SER A 550 -4.40 1.75 73.55
CA SER A 550 -4.59 0.80 72.45
C SER A 550 -5.56 1.33 71.38
N VAL A 551 -6.64 2.01 71.76
CA VAL A 551 -7.55 2.68 70.81
C VAL A 551 -6.84 3.80 70.04
N GLU A 552 -6.02 4.62 70.72
CA GLU A 552 -5.22 5.66 70.06
C GLU A 552 -4.25 5.08 69.01
N GLN A 553 -3.58 3.96 69.33
CA GLN A 553 -2.73 3.24 68.39
C GLN A 553 -3.51 2.65 67.21
N MET A 554 -4.71 2.11 67.44
CA MET A 554 -5.57 1.60 66.37
C MET A 554 -6.02 2.71 65.41
N ASN A 555 -6.34 3.90 65.93
CA ASN A 555 -6.66 5.06 65.09
C ASN A 555 -5.45 5.51 64.24
N ALA A 556 -4.24 5.49 64.80
CA ALA A 556 -3.02 5.79 64.05
C ALA A 556 -2.75 4.74 62.94
N ASN A 557 -3.05 3.47 63.20
CA ASN A 557 -2.95 2.39 62.21
C ASN A 557 -3.99 2.55 61.09
N LEU A 558 -5.23 2.97 61.40
CA LEU A 558 -6.24 3.28 60.37
C LEU A 558 -5.77 4.40 59.44
N GLU A 559 -5.22 5.48 59.99
CA GLU A 559 -4.69 6.57 59.17
C GLU A 559 -3.51 6.11 58.30
N SER A 560 -2.62 5.27 58.84
CA SER A 560 -1.51 4.68 58.08
C SER A 560 -2.00 3.79 56.94
N ALA A 561 -3.06 2.99 57.17
CA ALA A 561 -3.68 2.17 56.13
C ALA A 561 -4.33 3.03 55.04
N ARG A 562 -4.97 4.14 55.41
CA ARG A 562 -5.55 5.12 54.46
C ARG A 562 -4.48 5.73 53.56
N ILE A 563 -3.37 6.20 54.15
CA ILE A 563 -2.23 6.76 53.39
C ILE A 563 -1.62 5.70 52.47
N THR A 564 -1.52 4.45 52.92
CA THR A 564 -0.97 3.36 52.11
C THR A 564 -1.87 3.04 50.93
N THR A 565 -3.20 3.07 51.11
CA THR A 565 -4.18 2.93 50.02
C THR A 565 -4.03 4.04 48.99
N GLU A 566 -3.88 5.30 49.43
CA GLU A 566 -3.68 6.44 48.52
C GLU A 566 -2.39 6.30 47.69
N LYS A 567 -1.31 5.79 48.31
CA LYS A 567 -0.04 5.50 47.61
C LYS A 567 -0.18 4.34 46.61
N ALA A 568 -0.95 3.31 46.96
CA ALA A 568 -1.25 2.21 46.05
C ALA A 568 -2.00 2.72 44.81
N ASP A 569 -3.00 3.58 44.99
CA ASP A 569 -3.75 4.19 43.88
C ASP A 569 -2.86 5.06 42.98
N LYS A 570 -1.99 5.89 43.57
CA LYS A 570 -0.99 6.67 42.81
C LYS A 570 -0.02 5.78 42.03
N THR A 571 0.37 4.65 42.61
CA THR A 571 1.25 3.67 41.93
C THR A 571 0.52 3.01 40.76
N ASN A 572 -0.76 2.68 40.93
CA ASN A 572 -1.58 2.10 39.86
C ASN A 572 -1.72 3.08 38.67
N LEU A 573 -1.99 4.37 38.94
CA LEU A 573 -2.01 5.42 37.92
C LEU A 573 -0.67 5.58 37.18
N ALA A 574 0.46 5.48 37.90
CA ALA A 574 1.77 5.53 37.27
C ALA A 574 2.03 4.32 36.37
N LEU A 575 1.60 3.12 36.78
CA LEU A 575 1.66 1.91 35.96
C LEU A 575 0.77 2.01 34.71
N ASP A 576 -0.40 2.65 34.81
CA ASP A 576 -1.24 2.97 33.65
C ASP A 576 -0.50 3.83 32.63
N SER A 577 0.11 4.93 33.07
CA SER A 577 0.88 5.81 32.17
C SER A 577 2.10 5.10 31.57
N ILE A 578 2.74 4.18 32.31
CA ILE A 578 3.84 3.36 31.78
C ILE A 578 3.31 2.42 30.69
N SER A 579 2.20 1.72 30.91
CA SER A 579 1.61 0.81 29.91
C SER A 579 1.23 1.56 28.62
N GLU A 580 0.63 2.75 28.73
CA GLU A 580 0.33 3.60 27.57
C GLU A 580 1.60 4.03 26.81
N SER A 581 2.65 4.44 27.54
CA SER A 581 3.94 4.82 26.95
C SER A 581 4.62 3.64 26.25
N VAL A 582 4.57 2.46 26.86
CA VAL A 582 5.12 1.23 26.29
C VAL A 582 4.34 0.80 25.06
N GLY A 583 3.00 0.92 25.07
CA GLY A 583 2.16 0.72 23.89
C GLY A 583 2.57 1.62 22.73
N THR A 584 2.81 2.90 23.01
CA THR A 584 3.31 3.87 22.03
C THR A 584 4.68 3.45 21.46
N ILE A 585 5.61 2.99 22.30
CA ILE A 585 6.93 2.49 21.87
C ILE A 585 6.78 1.28 20.94
N ARG A 586 5.87 0.35 21.26
CA ARG A 586 5.59 -0.81 20.42
C ARG A 586 5.09 -0.39 19.04
N ASP A 587 4.15 0.54 18.99
CA ASP A 587 3.57 1.02 17.74
C ASP A 587 4.60 1.78 16.89
N MET A 588 5.46 2.59 17.52
CA MET A 588 6.59 3.24 16.83
C MET A 588 7.55 2.22 16.22
N ASN A 589 7.90 1.16 16.94
CA ASN A 589 8.79 0.12 16.41
C ASN A 589 8.16 -0.65 15.24
N MET A 590 6.85 -0.90 15.25
CA MET A 590 6.16 -1.48 14.09
C MET A 590 6.22 -0.56 12.86
N GLN A 591 6.08 0.77 13.06
CA GLN A 591 6.25 1.74 11.97
C GLN A 591 7.69 1.77 11.44
N ILE A 592 8.69 1.73 12.32
CA ILE A 592 10.10 1.69 11.93
C ILE A 592 10.39 0.43 11.11
N ALA A 593 9.88 -0.73 11.54
CA ALA A 593 10.02 -1.98 10.79
C ALA A 593 9.39 -1.87 9.38
N GLY A 594 8.16 -1.35 9.29
CA GLY A 594 7.50 -1.13 8.00
C GLY A 594 8.25 -0.16 7.08
N ALA A 595 8.71 0.97 7.62
CA ALA A 595 9.50 1.95 6.87
C ALA A 595 10.85 1.38 6.41
N SER A 596 11.47 0.51 7.22
CA SER A 596 12.72 -0.17 6.86
C SER A 596 12.50 -1.19 5.74
N GLU A 597 11.37 -1.91 5.74
CA GLU A 597 11.00 -2.82 4.66
C GLU A 597 10.82 -2.05 3.33
N GLU A 598 10.15 -0.89 3.36
CA GLU A 598 10.04 0.00 2.19
C GLU A 598 11.41 0.50 1.73
N GLN A 599 12.26 0.91 2.67
CA GLN A 599 13.61 1.38 2.37
C GLN A 599 14.45 0.28 1.71
N ASN A 600 14.30 -0.98 2.12
CA ASN A 600 14.97 -2.12 1.49
C ASN A 600 14.55 -2.29 0.02
N VAL A 601 13.26 -2.15 -0.28
CA VAL A 601 12.76 -2.20 -1.66
C VAL A 601 13.34 -1.06 -2.51
N VAL A 602 13.39 0.15 -1.96
CA VAL A 602 13.99 1.32 -2.64
C VAL A 602 15.48 1.10 -2.86
N THR A 603 16.20 0.56 -1.89
CA THR A 603 17.62 0.22 -2.01
C THR A 603 17.88 -0.78 -3.15
N GLN A 604 17.03 -1.79 -3.30
CA GLN A 604 17.13 -2.74 -4.42
C GLN A 604 16.89 -2.05 -5.77
N GLN A 605 15.85 -1.21 -5.86
CA GLN A 605 15.55 -0.47 -7.10
C GLN A 605 16.69 0.49 -7.52
N ILE A 606 17.32 1.15 -6.55
CA ILE A 606 18.48 2.01 -6.82
C ILE A 606 19.66 1.16 -7.28
N THR A 607 19.90 0.01 -6.67
CA THR A 607 20.98 -0.92 -7.07
C THR A 607 20.82 -1.39 -8.52
N ASP A 608 19.59 -1.76 -8.90
CA ASP A 608 19.26 -2.15 -10.28
C ASP A 608 19.46 -0.97 -11.25
N SER A 609 19.04 0.23 -10.86
CA SER A 609 19.22 1.45 -11.65
C SER A 609 20.70 1.80 -11.86
N VAL A 610 21.52 1.71 -10.82
CA VAL A 610 22.96 1.93 -10.89
C VAL A 610 23.63 0.91 -11.82
N THR A 611 23.19 -0.35 -11.77
CA THR A 611 23.68 -1.40 -12.67
C THR A 611 23.34 -1.09 -14.13
N GLN A 612 22.11 -0.65 -14.41
CA GLN A 612 21.69 -0.26 -15.76
C GLN A 612 22.48 0.96 -16.28
N VAL A 613 22.76 1.94 -15.42
CA VAL A 613 23.60 3.10 -15.80
C VAL A 613 25.04 2.67 -16.07
N ASN A 614 25.56 1.69 -15.33
CA ASN A 614 26.89 1.13 -15.57
C ASN A 614 26.96 0.43 -16.94
N GLU A 615 25.94 -0.36 -17.30
CA GLU A 615 25.85 -0.95 -18.65
C GLU A 615 25.80 0.11 -19.76
N MET A 616 25.08 1.21 -19.55
CA MET A 616 25.05 2.33 -20.50
C MET A 616 26.42 3.03 -20.62
N ALA A 617 27.16 3.16 -19.52
CA ALA A 617 28.52 3.71 -19.55
C ALA A 617 29.46 2.80 -20.37
N VAL A 618 29.38 1.47 -20.19
CA VAL A 618 30.12 0.49 -21.00
C VAL A 618 29.75 0.61 -22.49
N GLN A 619 28.46 0.76 -22.82
CA GLN A 619 28.03 0.98 -24.21
C GLN A 619 28.55 2.32 -24.77
N THR A 620 28.66 3.35 -23.94
CA THR A 620 29.20 4.66 -24.32
C THR A 620 30.68 4.56 -24.67
N VAL A 621 31.48 3.83 -23.89
CA VAL A 621 32.89 3.54 -24.21
C VAL A 621 32.99 2.81 -25.55
N ALA A 622 32.23 1.74 -25.74
CA ALA A 622 32.24 0.98 -27.01
C ALA A 622 31.81 1.83 -28.22
N GLY A 623 30.83 2.72 -28.02
CA GLY A 623 30.38 3.67 -29.04
C GLY A 623 31.45 4.71 -29.39
N ALA A 624 32.13 5.25 -28.38
CA ALA A 624 33.22 6.21 -28.54
C ALA A 624 34.43 5.58 -29.23
N GLU A 625 34.80 4.34 -28.89
CA GLU A 625 35.87 3.59 -29.59
C GLU A 625 35.57 3.42 -31.08
N LYS A 626 34.33 3.06 -31.42
CA LYS A 626 33.90 2.91 -32.82
C LYS A 626 33.88 4.24 -33.57
N ALA A 627 33.48 5.32 -32.90
CA ALA A 627 33.51 6.67 -33.47
C ALA A 627 34.95 7.14 -33.72
N ALA A 628 35.88 6.87 -32.79
CA ALA A 628 37.31 7.15 -32.95
C ALA A 628 37.90 6.36 -34.14
N ASP A 629 37.54 5.08 -34.30
CA ASP A 629 37.97 4.28 -35.45
C ASP A 629 37.44 4.83 -36.79
N THR A 630 36.18 5.28 -36.79
CA THR A 630 35.57 5.94 -37.96
C THR A 630 36.27 7.26 -38.27
N ALA A 631 36.60 8.06 -37.26
CA ALA A 631 37.35 9.30 -37.41
C ALA A 631 38.72 9.03 -38.05
N ARG A 632 39.47 8.03 -37.57
CA ARG A 632 40.74 7.61 -38.20
C ARG A 632 40.56 7.20 -39.67
N GLY A 633 39.46 6.53 -40.00
CA GLY A 633 39.08 6.23 -41.39
C GLY A 633 38.84 7.50 -42.24
N LEU A 634 38.14 8.49 -41.69
CA LEU A 634 37.87 9.77 -42.36
C LEU A 634 39.15 10.58 -42.59
N VAL A 635 40.08 10.60 -41.64
CA VAL A 635 41.42 11.22 -41.83
C VAL A 635 42.13 10.59 -43.03
N THR A 636 42.06 9.27 -43.17
CA THR A 636 42.68 8.55 -44.29
C THR A 636 42.04 8.95 -45.63
N ILE A 637 40.69 9.06 -45.68
CA ILE A 637 39.96 9.49 -46.87
C ILE A 637 40.28 10.96 -47.22
N ALA A 638 40.32 11.85 -46.22
CA ALA A 638 40.66 13.26 -46.40
C ALA A 638 42.09 13.41 -46.96
N ASN A 639 43.06 12.66 -46.43
CA ASN A 639 44.43 12.63 -46.95
C ASN A 639 44.49 12.14 -48.42
N ASN A 640 43.73 11.10 -48.76
CA ASN A 640 43.66 10.59 -50.13
C ASN A 640 43.02 11.62 -51.08
N LEU A 641 41.94 12.29 -50.66
CA LEU A 641 41.31 13.37 -51.43
C LEU A 641 42.27 14.55 -51.62
N GLN A 642 43.01 14.94 -50.58
CA GLN A 642 44.00 16.00 -50.67
C GLN A 642 45.11 15.65 -51.67
N GLN A 643 45.59 14.41 -51.71
CA GLN A 643 46.55 13.94 -52.71
C GLN A 643 45.98 13.97 -54.13
N LEU A 644 44.72 13.54 -54.32
CA LEU A 644 44.04 13.57 -55.62
C LEU A 644 43.84 15.01 -56.12
N VAL A 645 43.48 15.94 -55.22
CA VAL A 645 43.35 17.37 -55.52
C VAL A 645 44.69 18.00 -55.88
N ASN A 646 45.75 17.68 -55.14
CA ASN A 646 47.10 18.21 -55.38
C ASN A 646 47.70 17.75 -56.73
N ARG A 647 47.11 16.75 -57.39
CA ARG A 647 47.47 16.34 -58.76
C ARG A 647 47.05 17.39 -59.81
N PHE A 648 46.03 18.19 -59.51
CA PHE A 648 45.56 19.26 -60.38
C PHE A 648 46.33 20.56 -60.10
N LYS A 649 46.89 21.16 -61.15
CA LYS A 649 47.53 22.48 -61.12
C LYS A 649 46.46 23.52 -61.48
N VAL A 650 45.93 24.21 -60.46
CA VAL A 650 44.88 25.24 -60.61
C VAL A 650 45.49 26.61 -60.83
#